data_AF-A0A955SVB8-F1
#
_entry.id   AF-A0A955SVB8-F1
#
_cell.length_a   1.000
_cell.length_b   1.000
_cell.length_c   1.000
_cell.angle_alpha   90.00
_cell.angle_beta   90.00
_cell.angle_gamma   90.00
#
_symmetry.space_group_name_H-M   'P 1'
#
loop_
_entity.id
_entity.type
_entity.pdbx_description
1 polymer ?
#
loop_
_entity_poly.entity_id
_entity_poly.type
_entity_poly.pdbx_seq_one_letter_code
_entity_poly.pdbx_strand_id
1 'polypeptide(L)'
;MRRHLRPTLVGAISLVILLWGRPAFAGSESTTTDVRPGVKYTHRVDTPPDLPQDIHILEIDLNNPAISFQTGLGKGVAVGRETIPTQADRIENSLAAVNADFSGFTGSTQAPQNICVQNGDLITTPNFRTAIGISQYNETRIGFWNSTSPPAFSWQGFVRDEQGNKHGVIQQNQDLNPGWLCVNTYHYAESHLSRGGEFEDEVEALIEQDGTVISIHDNGDGIPIPENAWVLIGRTTAGQWILENLTVGEKVVYGRNTAPDWREYPTLVGAGPRIVANGEYHSDPIQPFNGADLIENFTLEYKNTYYNSRHPRTSIGVNEAGDTMYWVVVDGRQEGKSGLTHEELADLMIGLGCEDAISMDGGGSSILYLDGEVKNSPSDGSPRPVTNSLVLVYNPVASPRTKPINLALSSMTQVSSSFSPDFDGAAATDGVSSPQSKWTTAQGALPPHYLAVDLGEDREVVGFNVRHAGEGGEAVYFNATEFRIESGVSMDGPWTTLATIENSTPDNVSRVRLENPTQLRYARLFITDPGEDNFARIDEFEILGTPPPKPDLGVGLNSNQPIDTNTGAILPNSDAELMGDTGAEWVRVNFVLGPWTSPDDATERGPQNLTWFETYDRIVNDYLAEGVQVYGLIGNESVRLPDEVMDPRTFTQ
;
A
#
# COMPACT_ATOMS: atom_id res chain seq x y z
N MET A 1 64.94 -0.38 -7.13
CA MET A 1 64.75 -0.20 -5.67
C MET A 1 63.86 1.03 -5.45
N ARG A 2 62.54 0.80 -5.40
CA ARG A 2 61.56 1.81 -4.98
C ARG A 2 61.30 1.60 -3.49
N ARG A 3 61.46 2.63 -2.67
CA ARG A 3 61.02 2.64 -1.27
C ARG A 3 60.12 3.86 -1.05
N HIS A 4 58.90 3.52 -0.62
CA HIS A 4 58.04 4.20 0.33
C HIS A 4 57.73 5.68 0.17
N LEU A 5 56.51 5.96 -0.32
CA LEU A 5 55.63 6.98 0.23
C LEU A 5 54.25 6.33 0.42
N ARG A 6 53.74 6.36 1.66
CA ARG A 6 52.37 5.97 2.03
C ARG A 6 51.40 7.06 1.56
N PRO A 7 50.20 6.75 1.06
CA PRO A 7 49.15 7.75 0.94
C PRO A 7 48.46 7.92 2.30
N THR A 8 48.31 9.18 2.66
CA THR A 8 47.54 9.74 3.77
C THR A 8 46.04 9.48 3.62
N LEU A 9 45.41 9.27 4.77
CA LEU A 9 43.99 9.27 5.07
C LEU A 9 43.21 10.32 4.24
N VAL A 10 42.26 9.89 3.42
CA VAL A 10 41.19 10.76 2.90
C VAL A 10 40.03 10.61 3.88
N GLY A 11 39.75 11.70 4.61
CA GLY A 11 38.61 11.78 5.51
C GLY A 11 37.31 11.67 4.71
N ALA A 12 36.42 10.80 5.17
CA ALA A 12 35.04 10.77 4.74
C ALA A 12 34.39 12.12 5.12
N ILE A 13 33.95 12.87 4.13
CA ILE A 13 33.09 14.03 4.32
C ILE A 13 31.69 13.45 4.56
N SER A 14 31.27 13.40 5.82
CA SER A 14 29.88 13.16 6.18
C SER A 14 29.04 14.32 5.65
N LEU A 15 28.14 14.03 4.72
CA LEU A 15 27.16 14.96 4.20
C LEU A 15 26.16 15.27 5.34
N VAL A 16 26.33 16.42 5.99
CA VAL A 16 25.33 16.95 6.93
C VAL A 16 24.17 17.48 6.08
N ILE A 17 23.09 16.71 6.01
CA ILE A 17 21.81 17.21 5.51
C ILE A 17 21.28 18.17 6.58
N LEU A 18 21.45 19.46 6.35
CA LEU A 18 20.74 20.51 7.08
C LEU A 18 19.27 20.43 6.65
N LEU A 19 18.43 19.92 7.55
CA LEU A 19 16.97 20.05 7.46
C LEU A 19 16.61 21.54 7.39
N TRP A 20 16.16 22.01 6.23
CA TRP A 20 15.60 23.36 6.09
C TRP A 20 14.13 23.32 6.50
N GLY A 21 13.86 23.72 7.74
CA GLY A 21 12.50 23.91 8.27
C GLY A 21 12.53 24.70 9.59
N ARG A 22 12.45 26.04 9.49
CA ARG A 22 12.42 27.02 10.60
C ARG A 22 13.64 27.03 11.55
N PRO A 23 13.98 28.17 12.19
CA PRO A 23 15.11 28.20 13.13
C PRO A 23 14.83 27.25 14.30
N ALA A 24 15.79 26.36 14.58
CA ALA A 24 15.79 25.55 15.79
C ALA A 24 15.47 26.44 17.00
N PHE A 25 14.49 26.04 17.81
CA PHE A 25 14.20 26.73 19.06
C PHE A 25 15.49 26.80 19.89
N ALA A 26 15.78 27.96 20.48
CA ALA A 26 16.86 28.08 21.45
C ALA A 26 16.54 27.14 22.63
N GLY A 27 17.22 25.99 22.72
CA GLY A 27 16.97 24.96 23.76
C GLY A 27 16.65 23.55 23.26
N SER A 28 17.05 23.16 22.05
CA SER A 28 16.96 21.75 21.59
C SER A 28 18.32 21.06 21.73
N GLU A 29 18.36 19.91 22.39
CA GLU A 29 19.51 18.99 22.43
C GLU A 29 19.17 17.72 21.66
N SER A 30 20.08 17.24 20.81
CA SER A 30 19.86 15.98 20.07
C SER A 30 21.13 15.16 19.93
N THR A 31 20.98 13.84 19.97
CA THR A 31 22.03 12.85 19.73
C THR A 31 21.54 11.81 18.74
N THR A 32 22.28 11.60 17.65
CA THR A 32 21.96 10.61 16.62
C THR A 32 23.02 9.51 16.57
N THR A 33 22.58 8.26 16.42
CA THR A 33 23.42 7.08 16.30
C THR A 33 22.99 6.23 15.10
N ASP A 34 23.95 5.83 14.27
CA ASP A 34 23.73 4.81 13.23
C ASP A 34 23.59 3.43 13.92
N VAL A 35 22.39 2.85 13.91
CA VAL A 35 22.11 1.58 14.59
C VAL A 35 22.58 0.40 13.74
N ARG A 36 22.19 0.41 12.46
CA ARG A 36 22.58 -0.51 11.39
C ARG A 36 22.57 0.29 10.07
N PRO A 37 23.22 -0.19 8.99
CA PRO A 37 23.04 0.42 7.67
C PRO A 37 21.55 0.60 7.34
N GLY A 38 21.13 1.82 6.98
CA GLY A 38 19.75 2.18 6.70
C GLY A 38 18.84 2.39 7.92
N VAL A 39 19.36 2.35 9.16
CA VAL A 39 18.58 2.59 10.38
C VAL A 39 19.34 3.53 11.30
N LYS A 40 18.76 4.71 11.56
CA LYS A 40 19.32 5.71 12.48
C LYS A 40 18.37 5.95 13.64
N TYR A 41 18.93 6.11 14.83
CA TYR A 41 18.19 6.48 16.02
C TYR A 41 18.60 7.86 16.49
N THR A 42 17.63 8.73 16.75
CA THR A 42 17.84 10.06 17.33
C THR A 42 17.06 10.19 18.63
N HIS A 43 17.76 10.59 19.69
CA HIS A 43 17.16 11.09 20.92
C HIS A 43 17.23 12.61 20.91
N ARG A 44 16.09 13.27 21.07
CA ARG A 44 15.93 14.73 21.01
C ARG A 44 15.15 15.20 22.23
N VAL A 45 15.67 16.23 22.88
CA VAL A 45 15.00 16.92 23.99
C VAL A 45 14.79 18.36 23.58
N ASP A 46 13.53 18.77 23.48
CA ASP A 46 13.16 20.16 23.23
C ASP A 46 12.70 20.81 24.52
N THR A 47 13.24 21.98 24.87
CA THR A 47 12.83 22.72 26.09
C THR A 47 12.22 24.08 25.76
N PRO A 48 11.07 24.16 25.07
CA PRO A 48 10.29 25.40 25.06
C PRO A 48 9.91 25.78 26.50
N PRO A 49 9.66 27.07 26.79
CA PRO A 49 9.37 27.54 28.14
C PRO A 49 8.29 26.68 28.83
N ASP A 50 8.66 26.07 29.95
CA ASP A 50 7.82 25.24 30.82
C ASP A 50 7.24 23.94 30.19
N LEU A 51 7.73 23.50 29.03
CA LEU A 51 7.20 22.32 28.31
C LEU A 51 8.29 21.41 27.73
N PRO A 52 9.15 20.79 28.55
CA PRO A 52 10.17 19.87 28.06
C PRO A 52 9.56 18.64 27.37
N GLN A 53 10.04 18.33 26.17
CA GLN A 53 9.58 17.23 25.33
C GLN A 53 10.75 16.27 25.10
N ASP A 54 10.55 15.00 25.44
CA ASP A 54 11.54 13.93 25.29
C ASP A 54 11.08 13.02 24.14
N ILE A 55 11.84 13.05 23.04
CA ILE A 55 11.43 12.56 21.72
C ILE A 55 12.46 11.54 21.22
N HIS A 56 11.98 10.39 20.79
CA HIS A 56 12.76 9.30 20.23
C HIS A 56 12.34 9.05 18.80
N ILE A 57 13.29 9.10 17.87
CA ILE A 57 13.03 9.03 16.43
C ILE A 57 13.87 7.90 15.84
N LEU A 58 13.22 6.99 15.13
CA LEU A 58 13.88 5.98 14.30
C LEU A 58 13.65 6.34 12.83
N GLU A 59 14.72 6.60 12.09
CA GLU A 59 14.72 6.84 10.64
C GLU A 59 15.13 5.54 9.93
N ILE A 60 14.33 5.11 8.97
CA ILE A 60 14.43 3.80 8.31
C ILE A 60 14.44 3.99 6.79
N ASP A 61 15.50 3.51 6.13
CA ASP A 61 15.65 3.49 4.67
C ASP A 61 14.93 2.27 4.07
N LEU A 62 13.78 2.49 3.46
CA LEU A 62 12.92 1.46 2.88
C LEU A 62 13.52 0.81 1.62
N ASN A 63 14.50 1.44 0.98
CA ASN A 63 15.24 0.86 -0.16
C ASN A 63 16.29 -0.17 0.27
N ASN A 64 16.62 -0.22 1.57
CA ASN A 64 17.62 -1.14 2.05
C ASN A 64 17.07 -2.58 2.03
N PRO A 65 17.70 -3.50 1.27
CA PRO A 65 17.21 -4.88 1.14
C PRO A 65 17.21 -5.66 2.46
N ALA A 66 18.01 -5.24 3.44
CA ALA A 66 18.04 -5.87 4.76
C ALA A 66 16.80 -5.56 5.60
N ILE A 67 16.00 -4.55 5.22
CA ILE A 67 14.84 -4.10 5.99
C ILE A 67 13.57 -4.80 5.51
N SER A 68 12.81 -5.30 6.47
CA SER A 68 11.44 -5.76 6.28
C SER A 68 10.65 -5.53 7.57
N PHE A 69 9.33 -5.75 7.52
CA PHE A 69 8.46 -5.52 8.65
C PHE A 69 7.59 -6.73 8.93
N GLN A 70 7.17 -6.88 10.19
CA GLN A 70 6.18 -7.84 10.63
C GLN A 70 5.24 -7.21 11.65
N THR A 71 4.01 -7.69 11.66
CA THR A 71 3.07 -7.43 12.75
C THR A 71 3.39 -8.34 13.92
N GLY A 72 3.65 -7.79 15.10
CA GLY A 72 3.71 -8.55 16.34
C GLY A 72 2.33 -8.61 16.99
N LEU A 73 1.93 -9.78 17.49
CA LEU A 73 0.68 -9.97 18.24
C LEU A 73 1.00 -10.31 19.70
N GLY A 74 0.21 -9.79 20.62
CA GLY A 74 0.20 -10.20 22.01
C GLY A 74 -0.12 -11.69 22.10
N LYS A 75 0.76 -12.47 22.72
CA LYS A 75 0.66 -13.93 22.85
C LYS A 75 0.65 -14.70 21.52
N GLY A 76 0.92 -14.03 20.40
CA GLY A 76 0.87 -14.64 19.07
C GLY A 76 -0.55 -14.89 18.53
N VAL A 77 -1.57 -14.28 19.15
CA VAL A 77 -2.99 -14.47 18.77
C VAL A 77 -3.72 -13.12 18.76
N ALA A 78 -4.90 -13.07 18.14
CA ALA A 78 -5.73 -11.88 18.07
C ALA A 78 -6.15 -11.41 19.48
N VAL A 79 -6.68 -12.32 20.30
CA VAL A 79 -7.11 -12.03 21.67
C VAL A 79 -5.98 -12.32 22.65
N GLY A 80 -5.06 -11.37 22.77
CA GLY A 80 -3.92 -11.48 23.66
C GLY A 80 -3.23 -10.15 23.89
N ARG A 81 -2.64 -9.97 25.07
CA ARG A 81 -1.86 -8.77 25.42
C ARG A 81 -0.53 -9.14 26.03
N GLU A 82 0.53 -8.51 25.53
CA GLU A 82 1.89 -8.62 26.05
C GLU A 82 2.65 -7.33 25.81
N THR A 83 3.78 -7.17 26.51
CA THR A 83 4.63 -6.00 26.33
C THR A 83 5.28 -6.00 24.94
N ILE A 84 5.58 -4.81 24.40
CA ILE A 84 6.26 -4.66 23.11
C ILE A 84 7.58 -5.44 23.04
N PRO A 85 8.46 -5.41 24.07
CA PRO A 85 9.65 -6.27 24.08
C PRO A 85 9.32 -7.75 23.88
N THR A 86 8.34 -8.30 24.60
CA THR A 86 7.94 -9.71 24.49
C THR A 86 7.40 -10.07 23.09
N GLN A 87 6.61 -9.18 22.49
CA GLN A 87 6.11 -9.39 21.13
C GLN A 87 7.24 -9.37 20.10
N ALA A 88 8.16 -8.41 20.23
CA ALA A 88 9.30 -8.22 19.34
C ALA A 88 10.31 -9.38 19.46
N ASP A 89 10.62 -9.84 20.67
CA ASP A 89 11.57 -10.93 20.92
C ASP A 89 11.07 -12.28 20.39
N ARG A 90 9.77 -12.43 20.12
CA ARG A 90 9.21 -13.60 19.44
C ARG A 90 9.60 -13.65 17.96
N ILE A 91 9.87 -12.50 17.34
CA ILE A 91 10.13 -12.39 15.90
C ILE A 91 11.64 -12.50 15.67
N GLU A 92 12.03 -13.44 14.81
CA GLU A 92 13.42 -13.65 14.44
C GLU A 92 13.99 -12.39 13.75
N ASN A 93 15.23 -12.03 14.10
CA ASN A 93 15.94 -10.85 13.58
C ASN A 93 15.21 -9.51 13.79
N SER A 94 14.33 -9.45 14.79
CA SER A 94 13.75 -8.20 15.28
C SER A 94 14.86 -7.23 15.68
N LEU A 95 14.84 -6.02 15.11
CA LEU A 95 15.77 -4.94 15.42
C LEU A 95 15.08 -3.86 16.25
N ALA A 96 13.85 -3.51 15.90
CA ALA A 96 13.08 -2.49 16.61
C ALA A 96 11.59 -2.83 16.61
N ALA A 97 10.85 -2.31 17.59
CA ALA A 97 9.39 -2.41 17.62
C ALA A 97 8.75 -1.20 18.29
N VAL A 98 7.55 -0.85 17.81
CA VAL A 98 6.66 0.13 18.43
C VAL A 98 5.27 -0.45 18.63
N ASN A 99 4.53 0.09 19.59
CA ASN A 99 3.11 -0.27 19.75
C ASN A 99 2.28 0.18 18.55
N ALA A 100 1.19 -0.54 18.28
CA ALA A 100 0.33 -0.26 17.14
C ALA A 100 -1.10 0.14 17.54
N ASP A 101 -2.06 -0.79 17.42
CA ASP A 101 -3.49 -0.52 17.51
C ASP A 101 -3.97 -0.37 18.96
N PHE A 102 -5.18 0.15 19.10
CA PHE A 102 -5.88 0.25 20.36
C PHE A 102 -6.36 -1.13 20.85
N SER A 103 -6.44 -1.27 22.17
CA SER A 103 -7.10 -2.41 22.82
C SER A 103 -8.36 -1.91 23.56
N GLY A 104 -9.54 -2.49 23.27
CA GLY A 104 -10.89 -2.17 23.77
C GLY A 104 -11.08 -1.26 25.00
N PHE A 105 -11.88 -0.19 24.86
CA PHE A 105 -12.56 0.52 25.97
C PHE A 105 -14.08 0.24 26.05
N THR A 106 -14.68 -0.35 25.01
CA THR A 106 -16.08 -0.80 24.97
C THR A 106 -16.19 -2.05 24.09
N GLY A 107 -16.77 -3.13 24.61
CA GLY A 107 -16.73 -4.47 23.99
C GLY A 107 -15.55 -5.30 24.54
N SER A 108 -15.84 -6.49 25.07
CA SER A 108 -15.01 -7.23 26.04
C SER A 108 -13.78 -7.95 25.47
N THR A 109 -13.48 -7.82 24.17
CA THR A 109 -12.41 -8.61 23.52
C THR A 109 -11.06 -7.88 23.54
N GLN A 110 -10.02 -8.53 24.06
CA GLN A 110 -8.65 -8.02 24.09
C GLN A 110 -7.93 -8.21 22.74
N ALA A 111 -8.56 -7.79 21.64
CA ALA A 111 -8.01 -7.85 20.28
C ALA A 111 -7.70 -6.46 19.71
N PRO A 112 -6.86 -6.34 18.67
CA PRO A 112 -6.76 -5.12 17.86
C PRO A 112 -8.16 -4.65 17.43
N GLN A 113 -8.43 -3.35 17.51
CA GLN A 113 -9.75 -2.78 17.23
C GLN A 113 -10.01 -2.51 15.75
N ASN A 114 -8.96 -2.35 14.96
CA ASN A 114 -9.01 -2.08 13.54
C ASN A 114 -8.35 -3.24 12.76
N ILE A 115 -8.21 -3.11 11.44
CA ILE A 115 -7.62 -4.14 10.59
C ILE A 115 -6.21 -4.50 11.08
N CYS A 116 -5.94 -5.79 11.15
CA CYS A 116 -4.65 -6.34 11.51
C CYS A 116 -4.35 -7.49 10.56
N VAL A 117 -3.20 -7.46 9.90
CA VAL A 117 -2.69 -8.54 9.05
C VAL A 117 -1.32 -8.92 9.56
N GLN A 118 -1.10 -10.22 9.75
CA GLN A 118 0.19 -10.78 10.14
C GLN A 118 0.58 -11.84 9.11
N ASN A 119 1.75 -11.68 8.48
CA ASN A 119 2.27 -12.62 7.47
C ASN A 119 1.31 -12.90 6.31
N GLY A 120 0.46 -11.93 5.96
CA GLY A 120 -0.54 -12.10 4.90
C GLY A 120 -1.82 -12.81 5.34
N ASP A 121 -2.00 -13.09 6.64
CA ASP A 121 -3.26 -13.57 7.20
C ASP A 121 -4.03 -12.39 7.81
N LEU A 122 -5.29 -12.22 7.40
CA LEU A 122 -6.19 -11.27 8.03
C LEU A 122 -6.49 -11.76 9.45
N ILE A 123 -6.08 -10.99 10.46
CA ILE A 123 -6.26 -11.31 11.88
C ILE A 123 -7.55 -10.68 12.39
N THR A 124 -7.71 -9.36 12.21
CA THR A 124 -8.93 -8.61 12.55
C THR A 124 -9.40 -7.80 11.36
N THR A 125 -10.71 -7.57 11.27
CA THR A 125 -11.33 -6.86 10.14
C THR A 125 -11.16 -5.34 10.25
N PRO A 126 -11.22 -4.61 9.13
CA PRO A 126 -11.26 -3.14 9.14
C PRO A 126 -12.36 -2.60 10.02
N ASN A 127 -11.96 -1.61 10.80
CA ASN A 127 -12.83 -0.65 11.44
C ASN A 127 -12.69 0.66 10.66
N PHE A 128 -13.57 1.62 10.88
CA PHE A 128 -13.54 2.92 10.20
C PHE A 128 -12.44 3.82 10.80
N ARG A 129 -11.19 3.39 10.69
CA ARG A 129 -9.97 4.01 11.22
C ARG A 129 -8.81 3.85 10.25
N THR A 130 -7.91 4.82 10.28
CA THR A 130 -6.66 4.79 9.55
C THR A 130 -5.81 3.58 9.99
N ALA A 131 -5.16 2.95 9.02
CA ALA A 131 -4.19 1.90 9.19
C ALA A 131 -2.92 2.23 8.39
N ILE A 132 -1.84 1.53 8.71
CA ILE A 132 -0.61 1.51 7.91
C ILE A 132 -0.40 0.09 7.36
N GLY A 133 -0.30 -0.01 6.03
CA GLY A 133 0.03 -1.25 5.32
C GLY A 133 1.42 -1.14 4.73
N ILE A 134 2.21 -2.21 4.85
CA ILE A 134 3.54 -2.33 4.28
C ILE A 134 3.57 -3.59 3.39
N SER A 135 3.86 -3.38 2.11
CA SER A 135 3.95 -4.47 1.14
C SER A 135 5.23 -5.29 1.36
N GLN A 136 5.33 -6.44 0.70
CA GLN A 136 6.56 -7.24 0.72
C GLN A 136 7.78 -6.53 0.11
N TYR A 137 7.57 -5.41 -0.59
CA TYR A 137 8.58 -4.55 -1.21
C TYR A 137 8.84 -3.25 -0.41
N ASN A 138 8.37 -3.18 0.84
CA ASN A 138 8.44 -2.01 1.70
C ASN A 138 7.65 -0.77 1.21
N GLU A 139 6.89 -0.88 0.13
CA GLU A 139 5.93 0.17 -0.24
C GLU A 139 4.91 0.32 0.87
N THR A 140 4.77 1.55 1.35
CA THR A 140 3.94 1.87 2.50
C THR A 140 2.73 2.67 2.07
N ARG A 141 1.59 2.38 2.69
CA ARG A 141 0.38 3.17 2.56
C ARG A 141 -0.20 3.48 3.93
N ILE A 142 -0.62 4.72 4.13
CA ILE A 142 -1.36 5.18 5.30
C ILE A 142 -2.75 5.62 4.87
N GLY A 143 -3.81 5.06 5.45
CA GLY A 143 -5.18 5.40 5.09
C GLY A 143 -6.22 4.38 5.54
N PHE A 144 -7.43 4.48 4.99
CA PHE A 144 -8.51 3.53 5.24
C PHE A 144 -8.40 2.30 4.32
N TRP A 145 -8.81 1.15 4.86
CA TRP A 145 -9.01 -0.11 4.13
C TRP A 145 -10.51 -0.46 4.09
N ASN A 146 -11.31 0.41 3.44
CA ASN A 146 -12.76 0.25 3.30
C ASN A 146 -13.20 0.38 1.83
N SER A 147 -14.18 -0.44 1.44
CA SER A 147 -14.61 -0.57 0.04
C SER A 147 -15.53 0.55 -0.47
N THR A 148 -15.86 1.51 0.39
CA THR A 148 -16.97 2.43 0.13
C THR A 148 -16.61 3.80 0.62
N SER A 149 -16.88 4.80 -0.21
CA SER A 149 -16.74 6.20 0.17
C SER A 149 -17.48 6.47 1.49
N PRO A 150 -16.89 7.29 2.38
CA PRO A 150 -17.59 7.76 3.57
C PRO A 150 -18.99 8.29 3.19
N PRO A 151 -20.03 8.03 4.00
CA PRO A 151 -19.99 7.47 5.36
C PRO A 151 -20.22 5.94 5.45
N ALA A 152 -19.93 5.12 4.43
CA ALA A 152 -20.23 3.69 4.52
C ALA A 152 -19.20 2.93 5.40
N PHE A 153 -19.64 2.57 6.60
CA PHE A 153 -18.94 1.78 7.64
C PHE A 153 -18.76 0.29 7.30
N SER A 154 -18.81 -0.10 6.03
CA SER A 154 -18.87 -1.51 5.67
C SER A 154 -17.53 -2.06 5.19
N TRP A 155 -16.88 -2.82 6.07
CA TRP A 155 -16.12 -4.00 5.67
C TRP A 155 -17.01 -4.92 4.80
N GLN A 156 -16.50 -5.44 3.68
CA GLN A 156 -17.26 -6.32 2.77
C GLN A 156 -17.03 -7.80 3.08
N GLY A 157 -17.25 -8.19 4.34
CA GLY A 157 -17.31 -9.59 4.73
C GLY A 157 -18.69 -10.17 4.52
N PHE A 158 -18.78 -11.39 4.00
CA PHE A 158 -20.04 -12.12 3.94
C PHE A 158 -19.83 -13.62 3.88
N VAL A 159 -20.82 -14.36 4.37
CA VAL A 159 -20.96 -15.79 4.07
C VAL A 159 -22.09 -16.03 3.09
N ARG A 160 -21.97 -17.07 2.27
CA ARG A 160 -23.00 -17.53 1.33
C ARG A 160 -23.06 -19.05 1.32
N ASP A 161 -24.25 -19.62 1.47
CA ASP A 161 -24.46 -21.07 1.37
C ASP A 161 -24.50 -21.57 -0.11
N GLU A 162 -24.67 -22.87 -0.32
CA GLU A 162 -24.77 -23.44 -1.68
C GLU A 162 -26.03 -23.02 -2.44
N GLN A 163 -27.10 -22.63 -1.72
CA GLN A 163 -28.36 -22.18 -2.31
C GLN A 163 -28.35 -20.68 -2.64
N GLY A 164 -27.27 -19.98 -2.29
CA GLY A 164 -27.05 -18.57 -2.58
C GLY A 164 -27.56 -17.60 -1.51
N ASN A 165 -28.09 -18.10 -0.38
CA ASN A 165 -28.47 -17.23 0.73
C ASN A 165 -27.23 -16.59 1.34
N LYS A 166 -27.28 -15.29 1.61
CA LYS A 166 -26.12 -14.49 2.01
C LYS A 166 -26.38 -13.74 3.31
N HIS A 167 -25.36 -13.67 4.17
CA HIS A 167 -25.36 -12.84 5.36
C HIS A 167 -24.04 -12.09 5.52
N GLY A 168 -24.10 -10.83 5.95
CA GLY A 168 -22.90 -10.02 6.21
C GLY A 168 -22.13 -10.53 7.43
N VAL A 169 -20.81 -10.61 7.31
CA VAL A 169 -19.90 -10.87 8.44
C VAL A 169 -19.43 -9.52 8.97
N ILE A 170 -19.73 -9.23 10.23
CA ILE A 170 -19.48 -7.93 10.85
C ILE A 170 -18.03 -7.82 11.30
N GLN A 171 -17.49 -8.87 11.93
CA GLN A 171 -16.12 -8.87 12.46
C GLN A 171 -15.46 -10.25 12.36
N GLN A 172 -14.12 -10.25 12.36
CA GLN A 172 -13.31 -11.46 12.54
C GLN A 172 -12.42 -11.32 13.78
N ASN A 173 -12.40 -12.37 14.61
CA ASN A 173 -11.62 -12.48 15.84
C ASN A 173 -11.81 -11.33 16.85
N GLN A 174 -13.00 -10.71 16.86
CA GLN A 174 -13.31 -9.55 17.71
C GLN A 174 -14.65 -9.77 18.46
N ASP A 175 -15.38 -8.68 18.70
CA ASP A 175 -16.58 -8.66 19.53
C ASP A 175 -17.75 -9.43 18.90
N LEU A 176 -18.59 -9.98 19.76
CA LEU A 176 -19.79 -10.72 19.38
C LEU A 176 -21.03 -10.11 20.05
N ASN A 177 -21.67 -9.17 19.35
CA ASN A 177 -22.88 -8.50 19.84
C ASN A 177 -24.16 -9.18 19.31
N PRO A 178 -25.32 -8.96 19.97
CA PRO A 178 -26.60 -9.46 19.47
C PRO A 178 -26.85 -9.04 18.02
N GLY A 179 -27.23 -10.00 17.17
CA GLY A 179 -27.53 -9.80 15.75
C GLY A 179 -26.30 -9.76 14.85
N TRP A 180 -25.08 -9.87 15.40
CA TRP A 180 -23.86 -9.92 14.61
C TRP A 180 -23.52 -11.36 14.23
N LEU A 181 -23.05 -11.51 13.00
CA LEU A 181 -22.40 -12.71 12.50
C LEU A 181 -20.91 -12.42 12.40
N CYS A 182 -20.09 -13.21 13.06
CA CYS A 182 -18.64 -13.04 13.17
C CYS A 182 -17.90 -14.32 12.80
N VAL A 183 -16.59 -14.22 12.56
CA VAL A 183 -15.72 -15.38 12.31
C VAL A 183 -14.65 -15.47 13.39
N ASN A 184 -14.39 -16.66 13.90
CA ASN A 184 -13.20 -16.97 14.70
C ASN A 184 -12.29 -17.90 13.89
N THR A 185 -11.03 -17.55 13.79
CA THR A 185 -10.00 -18.35 13.09
C THR A 185 -9.09 -19.03 14.11
N TYR A 186 -8.17 -19.89 13.64
CA TYR A 186 -7.10 -20.44 14.47
C TYR A 186 -6.35 -19.38 15.29
N HIS A 187 -6.18 -18.17 14.75
CA HIS A 187 -5.51 -17.06 15.43
C HIS A 187 -6.36 -16.37 16.51
N TYR A 188 -7.59 -16.81 16.80
CA TYR A 188 -8.48 -16.10 17.73
C TYR A 188 -7.87 -15.99 19.14
N ALA A 189 -7.53 -17.09 19.79
CA ALA A 189 -7.02 -17.13 21.16
C ALA A 189 -5.98 -18.25 21.33
N GLU A 190 -5.14 -18.19 22.37
CA GLU A 190 -4.08 -19.19 22.64
C GLU A 190 -4.64 -20.61 22.84
N SER A 191 -5.89 -20.73 23.27
CA SER A 191 -6.58 -22.02 23.41
C SER A 191 -6.96 -22.64 22.06
N HIS A 192 -6.95 -21.84 20.99
CA HIS A 192 -7.55 -22.16 19.69
C HIS A 192 -9.00 -22.64 19.83
N LEU A 193 -9.72 -22.17 20.84
CA LEU A 193 -11.16 -22.35 20.96
C LEU A 193 -11.85 -21.12 20.38
N SER A 194 -12.98 -21.31 19.68
CA SER A 194 -13.89 -20.20 19.40
C SER A 194 -14.45 -19.61 20.69
N ARG A 195 -15.10 -18.46 20.55
CA ARG A 195 -15.62 -17.67 21.67
C ARG A 195 -16.79 -18.32 22.42
N GLY A 196 -17.40 -19.38 21.88
CA GLY A 196 -18.58 -20.01 22.47
C GLY A 196 -18.48 -20.27 23.97
N GLY A 197 -19.63 -20.25 24.63
CA GLY A 197 -19.83 -20.35 26.06
C GLY A 197 -20.00 -19.00 26.76
N GLU A 198 -19.97 -17.88 26.03
CA GLU A 198 -20.13 -16.53 26.61
C GLU A 198 -21.60 -16.12 26.68
N PHE A 199 -22.43 -16.57 25.74
CA PHE A 199 -23.83 -16.17 25.66
C PHE A 199 -24.75 -17.36 25.38
N GLU A 200 -25.88 -17.43 26.10
CA GLU A 200 -26.88 -18.50 25.91
C GLU A 200 -27.56 -18.50 24.53
N ASP A 201 -27.38 -17.44 23.74
CA ASP A 201 -28.06 -17.20 22.46
C ASP A 201 -27.13 -17.26 21.24
N GLU A 202 -25.98 -17.91 21.37
CA GLU A 202 -25.01 -18.07 20.30
C GLU A 202 -25.10 -19.41 19.59
N VAL A 203 -24.85 -19.38 18.28
CA VAL A 203 -24.77 -20.55 17.42
C VAL A 203 -23.41 -20.54 16.74
N GLU A 204 -22.73 -21.68 16.73
CA GLU A 204 -21.40 -21.86 16.19
C GLU A 204 -21.40 -22.94 15.11
N ALA A 205 -20.77 -22.67 13.96
CA ALA A 205 -20.55 -23.66 12.91
C ALA A 205 -19.05 -23.80 12.63
N LEU A 206 -18.50 -25.01 12.78
CA LEU A 206 -17.13 -25.34 12.40
C LEU A 206 -17.07 -25.62 10.90
N ILE A 207 -16.17 -24.94 10.21
CA ILE A 207 -16.06 -24.98 8.76
C ILE A 207 -14.59 -25.19 8.38
N GLU A 208 -14.32 -26.15 7.49
CA GLU A 208 -12.99 -26.37 6.94
C GLU A 208 -12.60 -25.27 5.93
N GLN A 209 -11.31 -25.11 5.65
CA GLN A 209 -10.82 -24.10 4.69
C GLN A 209 -11.45 -24.23 3.29
N ASP A 210 -11.87 -25.43 2.89
CA ASP A 210 -12.52 -25.67 1.60
C ASP A 210 -14.03 -25.31 1.58
N GLY A 211 -14.55 -24.81 2.70
CA GLY A 211 -15.93 -24.38 2.91
C GLY A 211 -16.85 -25.45 3.51
N THR A 212 -16.40 -26.68 3.71
CA THR A 212 -17.28 -27.75 4.21
C THR A 212 -17.71 -27.50 5.66
N VAL A 213 -19.02 -27.47 5.92
CA VAL A 213 -19.58 -27.36 7.28
C VAL A 213 -19.44 -28.71 8.00
N ILE A 214 -18.69 -28.74 9.09
CA ILE A 214 -18.35 -29.96 9.85
C ILE A 214 -19.33 -30.21 10.99
N SER A 215 -19.68 -29.16 11.74
CA SER A 215 -20.64 -29.25 12.85
C SER A 215 -21.32 -27.90 13.05
N ILE A 216 -22.53 -27.95 13.64
CA ILE A 216 -23.29 -26.78 14.07
C ILE A 216 -23.72 -27.03 15.50
N HIS A 217 -23.37 -26.13 16.41
CA HIS A 217 -23.71 -26.18 17.82
C HIS A 217 -24.60 -24.98 18.16
N ASP A 218 -25.81 -25.26 18.65
CA ASP A 218 -26.68 -24.27 19.26
C ASP A 218 -26.37 -24.24 20.76
N ASN A 219 -25.74 -23.16 21.23
CA ASN A 219 -25.29 -22.96 22.60
C ASN A 219 -24.30 -24.05 23.11
N GLY A 220 -22.99 -23.79 22.96
CA GLY A 220 -21.90 -24.69 23.42
C GLY A 220 -20.77 -23.93 24.12
N ASP A 221 -19.80 -24.65 24.71
CA ASP A 221 -18.66 -24.07 25.46
C ASP A 221 -17.47 -23.63 24.56
N GLY A 222 -17.73 -23.37 23.27
CA GLY A 222 -16.72 -23.11 22.26
C GLY A 222 -16.21 -24.37 21.55
N ILE A 223 -15.76 -24.19 20.31
CA ILE A 223 -15.29 -25.25 19.42
C ILE A 223 -13.78 -25.11 19.21
N PRO A 224 -12.98 -26.19 19.38
CA PRO A 224 -11.60 -26.22 18.92
C PRO A 224 -11.50 -25.92 17.43
N ILE A 225 -10.67 -24.95 17.07
CA ILE A 225 -10.43 -24.48 15.72
C ILE A 225 -9.08 -25.06 15.26
N PRO A 226 -9.06 -26.04 14.35
CA PRO A 226 -7.84 -26.44 13.65
C PRO A 226 -7.24 -25.31 12.80
N GLU A 227 -5.94 -25.38 12.49
CA GLU A 227 -5.26 -24.41 11.60
C GLU A 227 -5.94 -24.30 10.22
N ASN A 228 -6.44 -25.43 9.72
CA ASN A 228 -7.15 -25.53 8.44
C ASN A 228 -8.67 -25.40 8.57
N ALA A 229 -9.16 -24.69 9.59
CA ALA A 229 -10.58 -24.46 9.81
C ALA A 229 -10.85 -23.07 10.43
N TRP A 230 -12.12 -22.71 10.47
CA TRP A 230 -12.64 -21.51 11.10
C TRP A 230 -14.04 -21.77 11.63
N VAL A 231 -14.49 -20.92 12.55
CA VAL A 231 -15.82 -21.00 13.15
C VAL A 231 -16.62 -19.78 12.77
N LEU A 232 -17.78 -19.99 12.15
CA LEU A 232 -18.80 -18.96 12.00
C LEU A 232 -19.63 -18.92 13.28
N ILE A 233 -19.73 -17.74 13.91
CA ILE A 233 -20.44 -17.57 15.17
C ILE A 233 -21.41 -16.41 15.07
N GLY A 234 -22.66 -16.63 15.49
CA GLY A 234 -23.72 -15.63 15.39
C GLY A 234 -24.61 -15.61 16.63
N ARG A 235 -25.13 -14.44 16.98
CA ARG A 235 -26.08 -14.26 18.09
C ARG A 235 -27.45 -13.81 17.61
N THR A 236 -28.47 -14.16 18.40
CA THR A 236 -29.88 -13.82 18.12
C THR A 236 -30.26 -14.11 16.65
N THR A 237 -30.58 -13.08 15.85
CA THR A 237 -30.97 -13.22 14.45
C THR A 237 -29.88 -13.79 13.58
N ALA A 238 -28.60 -13.50 13.86
CA ALA A 238 -27.48 -14.06 13.11
C ALA A 238 -27.24 -15.54 13.46
N GLY A 239 -27.44 -15.93 14.72
CA GLY A 239 -27.40 -17.34 15.14
C GLY A 239 -28.52 -18.15 14.49
N GLN A 240 -29.74 -17.60 14.45
CA GLN A 240 -30.86 -18.24 13.72
C GLN A 240 -30.56 -18.38 12.23
N TRP A 241 -29.91 -17.39 11.61
CA TRP A 241 -29.50 -17.51 10.22
C TRP A 241 -28.58 -18.73 9.98
N ILE A 242 -27.63 -19.02 10.88
CA ILE A 242 -26.78 -20.22 10.80
C ILE A 242 -27.65 -21.48 10.81
N LEU A 243 -28.59 -21.59 11.75
CA LEU A 243 -29.46 -22.76 11.90
C LEU A 243 -30.41 -22.97 10.71
N GLU A 244 -30.85 -21.89 10.08
CA GLU A 244 -31.81 -21.92 8.97
C GLU A 244 -31.15 -22.19 7.61
N ASN A 245 -29.87 -21.83 7.43
CA ASN A 245 -29.22 -21.81 6.12
C ASN A 245 -28.02 -22.75 6.00
N LEU A 246 -27.37 -23.15 7.10
CA LEU A 246 -26.22 -24.07 7.03
C LEU A 246 -26.62 -25.51 7.32
N THR A 247 -26.11 -26.43 6.49
CA THR A 247 -26.27 -27.87 6.65
C THR A 247 -24.91 -28.54 6.73
N VAL A 248 -24.73 -29.46 7.69
CA VAL A 248 -23.49 -30.25 7.82
C VAL A 248 -23.24 -31.05 6.53
N GLY A 249 -22.01 -30.93 6.00
CA GLY A 249 -21.56 -31.55 4.75
C GLY A 249 -21.73 -30.69 3.50
N GLU A 250 -22.48 -29.58 3.57
CA GLU A 250 -22.58 -28.61 2.48
C GLU A 250 -21.45 -27.56 2.57
N LYS A 251 -21.20 -26.86 1.47
CA LYS A 251 -20.20 -25.79 1.41
C LYS A 251 -20.78 -24.42 1.76
N VAL A 252 -19.98 -23.62 2.47
CA VAL A 252 -20.20 -22.20 2.69
C VAL A 252 -18.99 -21.39 2.22
N VAL A 253 -19.26 -20.31 1.51
CA VAL A 253 -18.28 -19.39 0.93
C VAL A 253 -18.09 -18.20 1.85
N TYR A 254 -16.85 -17.89 2.26
CA TYR A 254 -16.52 -16.68 3.02
C TYR A 254 -15.80 -15.63 2.16
N GLY A 255 -16.55 -14.63 1.69
CA GLY A 255 -16.01 -13.50 0.92
C GLY A 255 -15.44 -12.41 1.82
N ARG A 256 -14.26 -11.89 1.47
CA ARG A 256 -13.48 -10.92 2.27
C ARG A 256 -12.80 -9.90 1.37
N ASN A 257 -13.42 -8.74 1.20
CA ASN A 257 -12.91 -7.69 0.32
C ASN A 257 -12.66 -6.39 1.08
N THR A 258 -11.55 -5.73 0.74
CA THR A 258 -11.20 -4.37 1.16
C THR A 258 -10.75 -3.57 -0.05
N ALA A 259 -10.85 -2.24 0.03
CA ALA A 259 -10.17 -1.34 -0.89
C ALA A 259 -9.31 -0.38 -0.05
N PRO A 260 -7.98 -0.32 -0.26
CA PRO A 260 -7.16 -1.22 -1.08
C PRO A 260 -7.27 -2.68 -0.63
N ASP A 261 -6.83 -3.63 -1.45
CA ASP A 261 -6.83 -5.04 -1.08
C ASP A 261 -5.77 -5.31 0.01
N TRP A 262 -6.21 -5.82 1.15
CA TRP A 262 -5.36 -6.14 2.30
C TRP A 262 -4.31 -7.21 1.96
N ARG A 263 -4.58 -8.09 0.98
CA ARG A 263 -3.66 -9.17 0.55
C ARG A 263 -2.35 -8.66 -0.05
N GLU A 264 -2.28 -7.38 -0.41
CA GLU A 264 -1.06 -6.75 -0.92
C GLU A 264 -0.08 -6.33 0.19
N TYR A 265 -0.55 -6.36 1.44
CA TYR A 265 0.15 -5.85 2.62
C TYR A 265 0.27 -6.96 3.67
N PRO A 266 1.32 -7.81 3.60
CA PRO A 266 1.52 -8.89 4.57
C PRO A 266 1.75 -8.39 6.00
N THR A 267 2.12 -7.12 6.14
CA THR A 267 2.15 -6.39 7.41
C THR A 267 1.17 -5.23 7.29
N LEU A 268 0.10 -5.25 8.08
CA LEU A 268 -0.87 -4.18 8.12
C LEU A 268 -1.38 -4.04 9.55
N VAL A 269 -1.24 -2.86 10.13
CA VAL A 269 -1.75 -2.57 11.48
C VAL A 269 -2.61 -1.32 11.47
N GLY A 270 -3.80 -1.45 12.01
CA GLY A 270 -4.69 -0.34 12.28
C GLY A 270 -4.20 0.51 13.46
N ALA A 271 -4.59 1.78 13.46
CA ALA A 271 -4.56 2.64 14.63
C ALA A 271 -5.49 3.85 14.41
N GLY A 272 -4.90 5.00 14.08
CA GLY A 272 -5.59 6.24 13.78
C GLY A 272 -5.57 7.25 14.93
N PRO A 273 -5.73 8.55 14.63
CA PRO A 273 -6.09 9.08 13.32
C PRO A 273 -4.90 9.27 12.36
N ARG A 274 -5.17 9.50 11.07
CA ARG A 274 -4.19 10.14 10.17
C ARG A 274 -4.01 11.59 10.61
N ILE A 275 -2.77 12.00 10.85
CA ILE A 275 -2.43 13.32 11.39
C ILE A 275 -1.66 14.19 10.39
N VAL A 276 -1.07 13.59 9.35
CA VAL A 276 -0.47 14.29 8.22
C VAL A 276 -0.98 13.65 6.93
N ALA A 277 -1.41 14.50 6.00
CA ALA A 277 -1.81 14.11 4.65
C ALA A 277 -1.29 15.15 3.66
N ASN A 278 -0.59 14.69 2.63
CA ASN A 278 0.00 15.54 1.60
C ASN A 278 0.91 16.64 2.19
N GLY A 279 1.72 16.29 3.19
CA GLY A 279 2.66 17.20 3.86
C GLY A 279 2.02 18.25 4.77
N GLU A 280 0.70 18.20 4.99
CA GLU A 280 -0.04 19.15 5.83
C GLU A 280 -0.73 18.45 7.01
N TYR A 281 -1.00 19.21 8.08
CA TYR A 281 -1.81 18.72 9.21
C TYR A 281 -3.18 18.26 8.71
N HIS A 282 -3.50 17.01 8.99
CA HIS A 282 -4.75 16.40 8.57
C HIS A 282 -5.66 16.16 9.76
N SER A 283 -6.95 16.46 9.58
CA SER A 283 -7.97 16.09 10.54
C SER A 283 -9.22 15.68 9.78
N ASP A 284 -9.66 14.44 9.99
CA ASP A 284 -10.82 13.91 9.26
C ASP A 284 -12.12 14.66 9.60
N PRO A 285 -13.03 14.77 8.61
CA PRO A 285 -14.33 15.38 8.81
C PRO A 285 -15.21 14.55 9.75
N ILE A 286 -16.09 15.24 10.50
CA ILE A 286 -17.10 14.61 11.36
C ILE A 286 -18.05 13.75 10.50
N GLN A 287 -18.25 12.52 10.93
CA GLN A 287 -19.14 11.52 10.34
C GLN A 287 -20.27 11.17 11.33
N PRO A 288 -21.53 11.50 11.01
CA PRO A 288 -22.68 11.05 11.79
C PRO A 288 -22.89 9.53 11.63
N PHE A 289 -22.93 8.79 12.74
CA PHE A 289 -23.21 7.35 12.75
C PHE A 289 -24.01 6.94 13.98
N ASN A 290 -25.11 6.20 13.79
CA ASN A 290 -26.01 5.74 14.86
C ASN A 290 -26.40 6.83 15.88
N GLY A 291 -26.61 8.06 15.40
CA GLY A 291 -27.01 9.19 16.24
C GLY A 291 -25.86 9.86 17.02
N ALA A 292 -24.60 9.51 16.75
CA ALA A 292 -23.41 10.15 17.30
C ALA A 292 -22.54 10.77 16.20
N ASP A 293 -21.89 11.88 16.52
CA ASP A 293 -20.87 12.50 15.67
C ASP A 293 -19.50 11.86 15.99
N LEU A 294 -18.92 11.18 15.01
CA LEU A 294 -17.67 10.45 15.12
C LEU A 294 -16.60 10.98 14.17
N ILE A 295 -15.33 10.77 14.49
CA ILE A 295 -14.19 10.99 13.60
C ILE A 295 -13.32 9.75 13.70
N GLU A 296 -13.13 9.01 12.60
CA GLU A 296 -12.43 7.72 12.62
C GLU A 296 -12.95 6.78 13.74
N ASN A 297 -14.27 6.72 13.91
CA ASN A 297 -14.92 5.95 14.98
C ASN A 297 -14.45 6.32 16.42
N PHE A 298 -13.98 7.55 16.61
CA PHE A 298 -13.78 8.18 17.92
C PHE A 298 -14.89 9.20 18.16
N THR A 299 -15.37 9.28 19.41
CA THR A 299 -16.37 10.30 19.77
C THR A 299 -15.75 11.70 19.71
N LEU A 300 -16.56 12.70 19.40
CA LEU A 300 -16.10 14.09 19.44
C LEU A 300 -15.59 14.51 20.83
N GLU A 301 -16.18 13.99 21.91
CA GLU A 301 -15.70 14.20 23.28
C GLU A 301 -14.29 13.62 23.48
N TYR A 302 -14.04 12.40 23.01
CA TYR A 302 -12.72 11.79 23.07
C TYR A 302 -11.70 12.60 22.27
N LYS A 303 -12.04 13.05 21.05
CA LYS A 303 -11.18 13.95 20.27
C LYS A 303 -10.87 15.23 21.06
N ASN A 304 -11.89 15.91 21.56
CA ASN A 304 -11.72 17.19 22.24
C ASN A 304 -10.90 17.11 23.52
N THR A 305 -10.93 15.97 24.21
CA THR A 305 -10.21 15.75 25.48
C THR A 305 -8.83 15.13 25.25
N TYR A 306 -8.73 14.07 24.45
CA TYR A 306 -7.49 13.31 24.25
C TYR A 306 -6.59 13.92 23.18
N TYR A 307 -7.13 14.50 22.10
CA TYR A 307 -6.29 14.97 20.98
C TYR A 307 -5.68 16.34 21.26
N ASN A 308 -6.46 17.17 21.96
CA ASN A 308 -6.04 18.53 22.35
C ASN A 308 -5.24 18.56 23.66
N SER A 309 -5.09 17.43 24.34
CA SER A 309 -4.26 17.30 25.53
C SER A 309 -2.91 16.68 25.19
N ARG A 310 -1.88 17.08 25.95
CA ARG A 310 -0.55 16.50 25.81
C ARG A 310 -0.48 15.12 26.46
N HIS A 311 0.00 14.14 25.70
CA HIS A 311 0.18 12.76 26.15
C HIS A 311 1.48 12.19 25.58
N PRO A 312 1.98 11.07 26.15
CA PRO A 312 2.90 10.22 25.40
C PRO A 312 2.25 9.81 24.08
N ARG A 313 3.03 9.82 23.01
CA ARG A 313 2.56 9.54 21.64
C ARG A 313 3.48 8.55 20.96
N THR A 314 2.91 7.75 20.07
CA THR A 314 3.64 6.96 19.07
C THR A 314 3.08 7.37 17.71
N SER A 315 3.93 7.64 16.73
CA SER A 315 3.54 7.94 15.36
C SER A 315 4.46 7.28 14.36
N ILE A 316 3.91 6.97 13.19
CA ILE A 316 4.67 6.48 12.04
C ILE A 316 4.35 7.37 10.85
N GLY A 317 5.37 7.75 10.08
CA GLY A 317 5.19 8.53 8.86
C GLY A 317 6.20 8.17 7.78
N VAL A 318 5.90 8.56 6.55
CA VAL A 318 6.73 8.32 5.37
C VAL A 318 6.89 9.61 4.59
N ASN A 319 8.04 9.80 3.95
CA ASN A 319 8.29 10.95 3.09
C ASN A 319 7.60 10.82 1.72
N GLU A 320 7.58 11.91 0.96
CA GLU A 320 6.95 11.99 -0.38
C GLU A 320 7.53 10.95 -1.36
N ALA A 321 8.84 10.71 -1.29
CA ALA A 321 9.52 9.71 -2.13
C ALA A 321 9.14 8.25 -1.77
N GLY A 322 8.55 8.02 -0.60
CA GLY A 322 8.22 6.69 -0.10
C GLY A 322 9.43 5.81 0.20
N ASP A 323 10.63 6.40 0.29
CA ASP A 323 11.88 5.69 0.54
C ASP A 323 12.37 5.78 1.99
N THR A 324 11.78 6.67 2.80
CA THR A 324 12.17 6.88 4.19
C THR A 324 10.94 6.84 5.09
N MET A 325 11.01 5.99 6.12
CA MET A 325 10.00 5.89 7.17
C MET A 325 10.55 6.40 8.50
N TYR A 326 9.71 7.11 9.25
CA TYR A 326 10.01 7.60 10.58
C TYR A 326 9.08 6.95 11.61
N TRP A 327 9.65 6.39 12.66
CA TRP A 327 8.91 6.05 13.88
C TRP A 327 9.25 7.05 14.97
N VAL A 328 8.24 7.66 15.56
CA VAL A 328 8.40 8.67 16.61
C VAL A 328 7.69 8.22 17.87
N VAL A 329 8.42 8.19 18.98
CA VAL A 329 7.85 7.98 20.33
C VAL A 329 8.19 9.18 21.19
N VAL A 330 7.16 9.79 21.77
CA VAL A 330 7.28 10.94 22.66
C VAL A 330 6.87 10.51 24.06
N ASP A 331 7.71 10.76 25.05
CA ASP A 331 7.34 10.53 26.44
C ASP A 331 6.43 11.63 27.00
N GLY A 332 5.64 11.28 28.02
CA GLY A 332 4.71 12.22 28.65
C GLY A 332 4.22 11.74 30.02
N ARG A 333 3.41 12.57 30.69
CA ARG A 333 2.82 12.29 32.02
C ARG A 333 3.86 12.06 33.13
N GLN A 334 5.09 12.55 32.93
CA GLN A 334 6.17 12.43 33.90
C GLN A 334 6.80 13.82 34.11
N GLU A 335 7.43 14.03 35.27
CA GLU A 335 8.15 15.28 35.52
C GLU A 335 9.25 15.46 34.47
N GLY A 336 9.31 16.65 33.85
CA GLY A 336 10.25 16.92 32.76
C GLY A 336 9.88 16.31 31.41
N LYS A 337 8.70 15.69 31.26
CA LYS A 337 8.23 15.06 30.02
C LYS A 337 6.76 15.40 29.78
N SER A 338 6.53 16.45 28.99
CA SER A 338 5.20 17.03 28.81
C SER A 338 4.32 16.24 27.83
N GLY A 339 4.89 15.48 26.89
CA GLY A 339 4.16 14.88 25.78
C GLY A 339 3.69 15.93 24.75
N LEU A 340 2.98 15.46 23.71
CA LEU A 340 2.46 16.30 22.62
C LEU A 340 0.95 16.18 22.46
N THR A 341 0.31 17.26 22.00
CA THR A 341 -1.02 17.19 21.36
C THR A 341 -0.89 16.50 19.99
N HIS A 342 -2.01 16.13 19.35
CA HIS A 342 -1.94 15.57 17.99
C HIS A 342 -1.46 16.59 16.95
N GLU A 343 -1.84 17.86 17.08
CA GLU A 343 -1.38 18.93 16.19
C GLU A 343 0.13 19.14 16.30
N GLU A 344 0.68 19.16 17.52
CA GLU A 344 2.12 19.27 17.73
C GLU A 344 2.89 18.03 17.26
N LEU A 345 2.29 16.84 17.39
CA LEU A 345 2.84 15.61 16.83
C LEU A 345 2.88 15.67 15.30
N ALA A 346 1.82 16.18 14.66
CA ALA A 346 1.80 16.38 13.22
C ALA A 346 2.86 17.38 12.75
N ASP A 347 2.98 18.53 13.44
CA ASP A 347 4.03 19.51 13.17
C ASP A 347 5.43 18.89 13.26
N LEU A 348 5.66 18.00 14.23
CA LEU A 348 6.91 17.25 14.34
C LEU A 348 7.13 16.31 13.14
N MET A 349 6.10 15.54 12.74
CA MET A 349 6.19 14.63 11.59
C MET A 349 6.43 15.38 10.26
N ILE A 350 5.75 16.51 10.06
CA ILE A 350 5.97 17.42 8.92
C ILE A 350 7.40 17.97 8.95
N GLY A 351 7.89 18.37 10.13
CA GLY A 351 9.27 18.83 10.32
C GLY A 351 10.33 17.78 10.01
N LEU A 352 9.99 16.49 10.07
CA LEU A 352 10.84 15.38 9.64
C LEU A 352 10.74 15.10 8.12
N GLY A 353 9.87 15.81 7.41
CA GLY A 353 9.63 15.64 5.97
C GLY A 353 8.65 14.52 5.63
N CYS A 354 7.76 14.14 6.56
CA CYS A 354 6.70 13.19 6.27
C CYS A 354 5.63 13.82 5.37
N GLU A 355 5.30 13.15 4.27
CA GLU A 355 4.16 13.44 3.41
C GLU A 355 2.87 12.89 4.04
N ASP A 356 2.99 11.72 4.67
CA ASP A 356 1.90 11.03 5.37
C ASP A 356 2.33 10.55 6.73
N ALA A 357 1.45 10.69 7.73
CA ALA A 357 1.69 10.17 9.07
C ALA A 357 0.40 9.78 9.79
N ILE A 358 0.51 8.70 10.57
CA ILE A 358 -0.54 8.14 11.42
C ILE A 358 -0.14 8.25 12.89
N SER A 359 -1.09 8.58 13.76
CA SER A 359 -0.92 8.37 15.20
C SER A 359 -1.30 6.95 15.58
N MET A 360 -0.44 6.31 16.36
CA MET A 360 -0.68 4.99 16.95
C MET A 360 -1.34 5.12 18.34
N ASP A 361 -1.62 4.00 19.02
CA ASP A 361 -2.03 4.05 20.42
C ASP A 361 -1.00 4.80 21.28
N GLY A 362 -1.47 5.56 22.27
CA GLY A 362 -0.66 6.50 23.04
C GLY A 362 -0.59 6.19 24.53
N GLY A 363 -0.14 7.18 25.31
CA GLY A 363 -0.11 7.05 26.76
C GLY A 363 0.86 5.95 27.23
N GLY A 364 0.42 5.12 28.18
CA GLY A 364 1.28 4.03 28.70
C GLY A 364 1.58 2.93 27.69
N SER A 365 0.92 2.93 26.53
CA SER A 365 1.21 2.02 25.42
C SER A 365 2.44 2.47 24.62
N SER A 366 2.84 3.75 24.70
CA SER A 366 3.92 4.31 23.89
C SER A 366 5.28 3.75 24.28
N ILE A 367 5.82 2.89 23.42
CA ILE A 367 7.09 2.19 23.63
C ILE A 367 7.89 2.18 22.32
N LEU A 368 9.17 2.54 22.40
CA LEU A 368 10.18 2.22 21.39
C LEU A 368 11.13 1.17 21.96
N TYR A 369 11.08 -0.04 21.43
CA TYR A 369 12.04 -1.10 21.70
C TYR A 369 13.06 -1.14 20.55
N LEU A 370 14.35 -1.10 20.86
CA LEU A 370 15.42 -1.04 19.85
C LEU A 370 16.65 -1.77 20.36
N ASP A 371 17.14 -2.73 19.58
CA ASP A 371 18.36 -3.52 19.84
C ASP A 371 18.37 -4.13 21.25
N GLY A 372 17.25 -4.72 21.67
CA GLY A 372 17.12 -5.39 22.97
C GLY A 372 16.76 -4.48 24.14
N GLU A 373 16.55 -3.17 23.92
CA GLU A 373 16.32 -2.21 24.99
C GLU A 373 15.12 -1.30 24.73
N VAL A 374 14.35 -1.00 25.78
CA VAL A 374 13.35 0.08 25.74
C VAL A 374 14.08 1.41 25.80
N LYS A 375 13.92 2.25 24.77
CA LYS A 375 14.66 3.52 24.62
C LYS A 375 13.97 4.70 25.27
N ASN A 376 12.64 4.67 25.36
CA ASN A 376 11.85 5.72 25.96
C ASN A 376 11.52 5.43 27.43
N SER A 377 10.88 6.37 28.14
CA SER A 377 10.44 6.20 29.53
C SER A 377 8.95 5.87 29.59
N PRO A 378 8.55 4.60 29.83
CA PRO A 378 7.15 4.22 29.87
C PRO A 378 6.38 5.03 30.91
N SER A 379 5.27 5.66 30.53
CA SER A 379 4.53 6.55 31.44
C SER A 379 3.91 5.83 32.62
N ASP A 380 3.66 4.52 32.50
CA ASP A 380 3.13 3.66 33.56
C ASP A 380 4.24 3.11 34.48
N GLY A 381 5.50 3.55 34.29
CA GLY A 381 6.69 3.07 35.02
C GLY A 381 7.27 1.75 34.49
N SER A 382 6.53 1.02 33.66
CA SER A 382 6.98 -0.16 32.93
C SER A 382 6.21 -0.32 31.61
N PRO A 383 6.73 -1.08 30.62
CA PRO A 383 6.02 -1.33 29.38
C PRO A 383 4.65 -1.97 29.63
N ARG A 384 3.58 -1.33 29.15
CA ARG A 384 2.21 -1.83 29.26
C ARG A 384 2.01 -3.02 28.31
N PRO A 385 1.32 -4.09 28.74
CA PRO A 385 0.83 -5.11 27.81
C PRO A 385 -0.18 -4.52 26.81
N VAL A 386 0.04 -4.71 25.51
CA VAL A 386 -0.84 -4.25 24.42
C VAL A 386 -1.12 -5.39 23.45
N THR A 387 -2.06 -5.19 22.53
CA THR A 387 -2.57 -6.25 21.64
C THR A 387 -1.68 -6.54 20.45
N ASN A 388 -1.04 -5.51 19.89
CA ASN A 388 -0.14 -5.69 18.75
C ASN A 388 0.95 -4.62 18.67
N SER A 389 1.88 -4.84 17.77
CA SER A 389 3.07 -4.01 17.52
C SER A 389 3.43 -4.02 16.04
N LEU A 390 4.14 -2.98 15.60
CA LEU A 390 4.87 -3.00 14.34
C LEU A 390 6.34 -3.27 14.63
N VAL A 391 6.92 -4.26 13.96
CA VAL A 391 8.26 -4.76 14.23
C VAL A 391 9.10 -4.63 12.97
N LEU A 392 10.26 -3.97 13.11
CA LEU A 392 11.29 -3.82 12.10
C LEU A 392 12.22 -5.04 12.20
N VAL A 393 12.33 -5.78 11.11
CA VAL A 393 13.19 -6.97 10.99
C VAL A 393 14.39 -6.63 10.12
N TYR A 394 15.58 -6.97 10.60
CA TYR A 394 16.85 -6.67 9.91
C TYR A 394 17.61 -7.94 9.51
N ASN A 395 17.62 -8.25 8.22
CA ASN A 395 18.25 -9.43 7.63
C ASN A 395 19.43 -9.02 6.72
N PRO A 396 20.69 -9.04 7.19
CA PRO A 396 21.83 -8.50 6.44
C PRO A 396 22.19 -9.26 5.15
N VAL A 397 21.58 -10.44 4.92
CA VAL A 397 21.83 -11.31 3.76
C VAL A 397 20.63 -11.33 2.80
N ALA A 398 19.66 -10.42 2.97
CA ALA A 398 18.51 -10.35 2.10
C ALA A 398 18.87 -9.76 0.73
N SER A 399 18.33 -10.37 -0.33
CA SER A 399 18.42 -9.84 -1.69
C SER A 399 17.50 -8.63 -1.87
N PRO A 400 17.85 -7.68 -2.76
CA PRO A 400 16.94 -6.63 -3.19
C PRO A 400 15.58 -7.20 -3.62
N ARG A 401 14.51 -6.64 -3.06
CA ARG A 401 13.14 -6.97 -3.41
C ARG A 401 12.63 -5.87 -4.34
N THR A 402 12.77 -6.07 -5.65
CA THR A 402 12.15 -5.17 -6.63
C THR A 402 10.70 -5.55 -6.84
N LYS A 403 9.80 -4.57 -6.74
CA LYS A 403 8.41 -4.75 -7.12
C LYS A 403 8.31 -5.17 -8.59
N PRO A 404 7.60 -6.26 -8.91
CA PRO A 404 7.29 -6.64 -10.27
C PRO A 404 6.44 -5.59 -10.96
N ILE A 405 6.67 -5.41 -12.25
CA ILE A 405 5.85 -4.55 -13.11
C ILE A 405 4.87 -5.40 -13.92
N ASN A 406 3.76 -4.80 -14.36
CA ASN A 406 2.90 -5.42 -15.35
C ASN A 406 3.57 -5.36 -16.74
N LEU A 407 4.11 -6.48 -17.18
CA LEU A 407 4.72 -6.66 -18.49
C LEU A 407 3.71 -6.68 -19.64
N ALA A 408 2.44 -6.95 -19.35
CA ALA A 408 1.38 -7.01 -20.36
C ALA A 408 0.95 -5.62 -20.84
N LEU A 409 1.37 -4.53 -20.18
CA LEU A 409 0.95 -3.17 -20.52
C LEU A 409 1.19 -2.86 -22.01
N SER A 410 0.11 -2.50 -22.72
CA SER A 410 0.09 -2.21 -24.15
C SER A 410 0.63 -3.33 -25.05
N SER A 411 0.62 -4.56 -24.56
CA SER A 411 1.07 -5.73 -25.34
C SER A 411 0.06 -6.10 -26.43
N MET A 412 0.54 -6.82 -27.45
CA MET A 412 -0.34 -7.38 -28.47
C MET A 412 -1.21 -8.47 -27.86
N THR A 413 -2.51 -8.46 -28.14
CA THR A 413 -3.47 -9.42 -27.61
C THR A 413 -4.21 -10.19 -28.72
N GLN A 414 -4.70 -11.38 -28.38
CA GLN A 414 -5.63 -12.17 -29.19
C GLN A 414 -6.68 -12.78 -28.28
N VAL A 415 -7.96 -12.54 -28.57
CA VAL A 415 -9.07 -13.04 -27.75
C VAL A 415 -9.97 -13.99 -28.52
N SER A 416 -10.74 -14.82 -27.81
CA SER A 416 -11.72 -15.73 -28.41
C SER A 416 -12.84 -14.99 -29.14
N SER A 417 -13.30 -13.86 -28.57
CA SER A 417 -14.31 -12.96 -29.13
C SER A 417 -14.38 -11.67 -28.32
N SER A 418 -15.03 -10.64 -28.86
CA SER A 418 -15.15 -9.33 -28.22
C SER A 418 -16.56 -8.77 -28.44
N PHE A 419 -17.13 -8.14 -27.42
CA PHE A 419 -18.47 -7.54 -27.45
C PHE A 419 -18.54 -6.39 -28.46
N SER A 420 -17.50 -5.56 -28.48
CA SER A 420 -17.23 -4.52 -29.47
C SER A 420 -15.72 -4.28 -29.54
N PRO A 421 -15.23 -3.46 -30.49
CA PRO A 421 -13.82 -3.06 -30.54
C PRO A 421 -13.32 -2.35 -29.27
N ASP A 422 -14.22 -1.68 -28.52
CA ASP A 422 -13.86 -0.95 -27.29
C ASP A 422 -13.67 -1.89 -26.08
N PHE A 423 -14.20 -3.12 -26.15
CA PHE A 423 -14.10 -4.15 -25.10
C PHE A 423 -13.27 -5.35 -25.56
N ASP A 424 -12.24 -5.10 -26.38
CA ASP A 424 -11.32 -6.12 -26.87
C ASP A 424 -10.16 -6.39 -25.88
N GLY A 425 -9.29 -7.35 -26.19
CA GLY A 425 -8.17 -7.73 -25.31
C GLY A 425 -7.23 -6.58 -24.93
N ALA A 426 -7.11 -5.54 -25.78
CA ALA A 426 -6.30 -4.36 -25.48
C ALA A 426 -6.78 -3.61 -24.22
N ALA A 427 -8.09 -3.57 -23.98
CA ALA A 427 -8.70 -2.93 -22.81
C ALA A 427 -8.51 -3.72 -21.51
N ALA A 428 -7.91 -4.92 -21.57
CA ALA A 428 -7.50 -5.68 -20.40
C ALA A 428 -5.97 -5.70 -20.22
N THR A 429 -5.26 -4.82 -20.91
CA THR A 429 -3.81 -4.68 -20.85
C THR A 429 -3.37 -3.22 -20.90
N ASP A 430 -4.26 -2.28 -20.56
CA ASP A 430 -3.98 -0.84 -20.63
C ASP A 430 -3.64 -0.23 -19.26
N GLY A 431 -3.76 -1.02 -18.20
CA GLY A 431 -3.50 -0.61 -16.83
C GLY A 431 -4.67 0.09 -16.15
N VAL A 432 -5.88 0.06 -16.74
CA VAL A 432 -7.08 0.72 -16.23
C VAL A 432 -8.13 -0.32 -15.86
N SER A 433 -8.39 -0.49 -14.56
CA SER A 433 -9.52 -1.31 -14.09
C SER A 433 -10.76 -0.44 -13.91
N SER A 434 -11.74 -0.56 -14.81
CA SER A 434 -13.02 0.16 -14.70
C SER A 434 -14.11 -0.52 -15.52
N PRO A 435 -15.40 -0.21 -15.29
CA PRO A 435 -16.48 -0.79 -16.08
C PRO A 435 -16.40 -0.40 -17.57
N GLN A 436 -15.63 0.64 -17.91
CA GLN A 436 -15.42 1.15 -19.26
C GLN A 436 -14.12 0.66 -19.93
N SER A 437 -13.17 0.11 -19.17
CA SER A 437 -11.94 -0.50 -19.73
C SER A 437 -11.83 -1.93 -19.22
N LYS A 438 -12.23 -2.86 -20.09
CA LYS A 438 -12.21 -4.30 -19.84
C LYS A 438 -12.36 -5.07 -21.14
N TRP A 439 -11.79 -6.27 -21.20
CA TRP A 439 -12.16 -7.24 -22.21
C TRP A 439 -13.52 -7.86 -21.85
N THR A 440 -14.47 -7.85 -22.80
CA THR A 440 -15.76 -8.54 -22.67
C THR A 440 -16.05 -9.38 -23.90
N THR A 441 -16.44 -10.64 -23.74
CA THR A 441 -16.72 -11.55 -24.87
C THR A 441 -17.98 -11.18 -25.65
N ALA A 442 -18.07 -11.65 -26.91
CA ALA A 442 -19.23 -11.40 -27.75
C ALA A 442 -20.53 -12.00 -27.19
N GLN A 443 -21.65 -11.33 -27.43
CA GLN A 443 -22.96 -11.84 -27.03
C GLN A 443 -23.25 -13.19 -27.68
N GLY A 444 -23.59 -14.20 -26.87
CA GLY A 444 -23.90 -15.55 -27.33
C GLY A 444 -22.67 -16.44 -27.60
N ALA A 445 -21.45 -15.95 -27.36
CA ALA A 445 -20.27 -16.79 -27.32
C ALA A 445 -20.36 -17.78 -26.15
N LEU A 446 -20.00 -19.04 -26.39
CA LEU A 446 -19.99 -20.08 -25.36
C LEU A 446 -18.55 -20.34 -24.90
N PRO A 447 -18.32 -20.64 -23.60
CA PRO A 447 -17.00 -21.00 -23.11
C PRO A 447 -16.47 -22.30 -23.79
N PRO A 448 -15.14 -22.52 -23.81
CA PRO A 448 -14.13 -21.70 -23.12
C PRO A 448 -13.80 -20.40 -23.86
N HIS A 449 -13.49 -19.36 -23.09
CA HIS A 449 -13.01 -18.08 -23.60
C HIS A 449 -11.51 -17.95 -23.37
N TYR A 450 -10.83 -17.12 -24.14
CA TYR A 450 -9.42 -16.85 -23.89
C TYR A 450 -8.99 -15.44 -24.25
N LEU A 451 -7.97 -14.95 -23.54
CA LEU A 451 -7.18 -13.78 -23.86
C LEU A 451 -5.71 -14.20 -23.81
N ALA A 452 -5.04 -14.16 -24.96
CA ALA A 452 -3.60 -14.39 -25.11
C ALA A 452 -2.87 -13.05 -25.27
N VAL A 453 -1.64 -13.00 -24.76
CA VAL A 453 -0.76 -11.83 -24.77
C VAL A 453 0.61 -12.22 -25.35
N ASP A 454 1.13 -11.40 -26.27
CA ASP A 454 2.53 -11.44 -26.73
C ASP A 454 3.32 -10.30 -26.08
N LEU A 455 4.25 -10.63 -25.20
CA LEU A 455 5.15 -9.68 -24.53
C LEU A 455 6.21 -9.07 -25.46
N GLY A 456 6.28 -9.50 -26.72
CA GLY A 456 7.22 -9.05 -27.74
C GLY A 456 8.57 -9.77 -27.71
N GLU A 457 9.02 -10.18 -26.52
CA GLU A 457 10.25 -10.95 -26.29
C GLU A 457 10.10 -11.89 -25.08
N ASP A 458 11.06 -12.78 -24.86
CA ASP A 458 11.08 -13.62 -23.66
C ASP A 458 11.37 -12.75 -22.43
N ARG A 459 10.52 -12.85 -21.41
CA ARG A 459 10.61 -12.09 -20.16
C ARG A 459 10.56 -13.04 -18.97
N GLU A 460 11.27 -12.67 -17.91
CA GLU A 460 11.17 -13.36 -16.64
C GLU A 460 9.87 -12.96 -15.94
N VAL A 461 8.92 -13.90 -15.88
CA VAL A 461 7.62 -13.73 -15.26
C VAL A 461 7.62 -14.39 -13.89
N VAL A 462 7.14 -13.66 -12.87
CA VAL A 462 7.07 -14.09 -11.47
C VAL A 462 5.64 -14.34 -11.00
N GLY A 463 4.64 -13.94 -11.79
CA GLY A 463 3.24 -14.14 -11.44
C GLY A 463 2.27 -13.47 -12.40
N PHE A 464 1.00 -13.54 -12.05
CA PHE A 464 -0.11 -12.97 -12.80
C PHE A 464 -1.14 -12.39 -11.82
N ASN A 465 -1.83 -11.34 -12.23
CA ASN A 465 -3.06 -10.92 -11.60
C ASN A 465 -4.17 -10.90 -12.65
N VAL A 466 -5.33 -11.46 -12.33
CA VAL A 466 -6.55 -11.34 -13.13
C VAL A 466 -7.49 -10.44 -12.34
N ARG A 467 -7.65 -9.19 -12.80
CA ARG A 467 -8.64 -8.26 -12.26
C ARG A 467 -9.96 -8.51 -12.97
N HIS A 468 -10.97 -8.84 -12.19
CA HIS A 468 -12.31 -9.15 -12.66
C HIS A 468 -13.16 -7.89 -12.68
N ALA A 469 -14.34 -7.96 -13.31
CA ALA A 469 -15.34 -6.89 -13.35
C ALA A 469 -15.65 -6.25 -11.97
N GLY A 470 -15.63 -7.05 -10.90
CA GLY A 470 -15.84 -6.56 -9.54
C GLY A 470 -14.77 -5.56 -9.06
N GLU A 471 -13.55 -5.61 -9.60
CA GLU A 471 -12.48 -4.66 -9.29
C GLU A 471 -12.79 -3.27 -9.86
N GLY A 472 -13.31 -3.20 -11.08
CA GLY A 472 -13.83 -1.96 -11.68
C GLY A 472 -15.11 -1.45 -11.02
N GLY A 473 -15.63 -2.12 -9.99
CA GLY A 473 -16.83 -1.71 -9.26
C GLY A 473 -18.14 -2.25 -9.83
N GLU A 474 -18.08 -3.24 -10.73
CA GLU A 474 -19.27 -4.00 -11.10
C GLU A 474 -19.62 -5.06 -10.03
N ALA A 475 -20.74 -5.76 -10.23
CA ALA A 475 -21.15 -6.76 -9.25
C ALA A 475 -20.26 -8.00 -9.29
N VAL A 476 -19.84 -8.49 -8.12
CA VAL A 476 -18.89 -9.61 -7.96
C VAL A 476 -19.31 -10.93 -8.63
N TYR A 477 -20.59 -11.14 -8.92
CA TYR A 477 -21.06 -12.33 -9.64
C TYR A 477 -20.72 -12.30 -11.14
N PHE A 478 -20.22 -11.17 -11.64
CA PHE A 478 -19.65 -11.06 -12.99
C PHE A 478 -18.18 -11.50 -13.08
N ASN A 479 -17.55 -11.86 -11.95
CA ASN A 479 -16.18 -12.34 -11.94
C ASN A 479 -16.11 -13.77 -12.52
N ALA A 480 -15.03 -14.07 -13.24
CA ALA A 480 -14.80 -15.43 -13.73
C ALA A 480 -14.59 -16.39 -12.55
N THR A 481 -15.21 -17.56 -12.61
CA THR A 481 -15.26 -18.55 -11.52
C THR A 481 -14.25 -19.69 -11.71
N GLU A 482 -13.92 -20.06 -12.95
CA GLU A 482 -12.89 -21.07 -13.23
C GLU A 482 -12.07 -20.70 -14.48
N PHE A 483 -10.75 -20.73 -14.33
CA PHE A 483 -9.84 -20.45 -15.45
C PHE A 483 -8.44 -21.04 -15.21
N ARG A 484 -7.66 -21.07 -16.29
CA ARG A 484 -6.26 -21.48 -16.29
C ARG A 484 -5.37 -20.33 -16.76
N ILE A 485 -4.21 -20.22 -16.15
CA ILE A 485 -3.09 -19.42 -16.68
C ILE A 485 -2.15 -20.36 -17.42
N GLU A 486 -1.79 -20.01 -18.64
CA GLU A 486 -0.99 -20.86 -19.52
C GLU A 486 0.15 -20.07 -20.16
N SER A 487 1.27 -20.74 -20.43
CA SER A 487 2.37 -20.25 -21.27
C SER A 487 2.34 -20.91 -22.65
N GLY A 488 2.70 -20.18 -23.70
CA GLY A 488 2.72 -20.68 -25.08
C GLY A 488 4.07 -20.53 -25.77
N VAL A 489 4.24 -21.25 -26.87
CA VAL A 489 5.38 -21.02 -27.80
C VAL A 489 5.03 -20.05 -28.94
N SER A 490 3.74 -19.73 -29.10
CA SER A 490 3.19 -18.74 -30.03
C SER A 490 1.80 -18.30 -29.55
N MET A 491 1.22 -17.28 -30.19
CA MET A 491 -0.16 -16.84 -29.95
C MET A 491 -1.23 -17.90 -30.29
N ASP A 492 -0.87 -18.95 -31.03
CA ASP A 492 -1.75 -20.10 -31.33
C ASP A 492 -1.41 -21.35 -30.48
N GLY A 493 -0.38 -21.26 -29.62
CA GLY A 493 0.14 -22.37 -28.83
C GLY A 493 1.23 -23.19 -29.55
N PRO A 494 1.44 -24.46 -29.17
CA PRO A 494 0.83 -25.19 -28.05
C PRO A 494 0.97 -24.48 -26.69
N TRP A 495 0.01 -24.72 -25.81
CA TRP A 495 -0.10 -24.10 -24.48
C TRP A 495 0.21 -25.11 -23.37
N THR A 496 0.86 -24.63 -22.31
CA THR A 496 1.17 -25.37 -21.09
C THR A 496 0.54 -24.67 -19.90
N THR A 497 -0.25 -25.38 -19.09
CA THR A 497 -0.88 -24.81 -17.89
C THR A 497 0.16 -24.54 -16.81
N LEU A 498 0.20 -23.30 -16.35
CA LEU A 498 1.00 -22.83 -15.21
C LEU A 498 0.19 -22.88 -13.91
N ALA A 499 -1.10 -22.56 -13.97
CA ALA A 499 -1.99 -22.60 -12.82
C ALA A 499 -3.44 -22.86 -13.25
N THR A 500 -4.21 -23.52 -12.40
CA THR A 500 -5.67 -23.65 -12.49
C THR A 500 -6.28 -22.99 -11.26
N ILE A 501 -7.26 -22.12 -11.47
CA ILE A 501 -7.86 -21.28 -10.43
C ILE A 501 -9.36 -21.56 -10.41
N GLU A 502 -9.84 -21.90 -9.21
CA GLU A 502 -11.26 -21.95 -8.87
C GLU A 502 -11.56 -20.73 -7.96
N ASN A 503 -12.13 -19.69 -8.54
CA ASN A 503 -12.50 -18.45 -7.85
C ASN A 503 -13.91 -18.58 -7.22
N SER A 504 -14.14 -19.68 -6.49
CA SER A 504 -15.44 -20.03 -5.89
C SER A 504 -15.87 -19.04 -4.79
N THR A 505 -14.89 -18.43 -4.11
CA THR A 505 -15.02 -17.17 -3.37
C THR A 505 -14.73 -16.03 -4.35
N PRO A 506 -15.71 -15.22 -4.80
CA PRO A 506 -15.52 -14.28 -5.91
C PRO A 506 -14.65 -13.09 -5.49
N ASP A 507 -13.34 -13.33 -5.43
CA ASP A 507 -12.34 -12.29 -5.23
C ASP A 507 -12.31 -11.43 -6.49
N ASN A 508 -12.21 -10.11 -6.29
CA ASN A 508 -12.12 -9.15 -7.39
C ASN A 508 -10.80 -9.23 -8.14
N VAL A 509 -9.77 -9.79 -7.50
CA VAL A 509 -8.46 -10.00 -8.11
C VAL A 509 -7.96 -11.40 -7.75
N SER A 510 -7.84 -12.26 -8.75
CA SER A 510 -7.18 -13.55 -8.57
C SER A 510 -5.68 -13.40 -8.80
N ARG A 511 -4.88 -13.74 -7.79
CA ARG A 511 -3.43 -13.58 -7.81
C ARG A 511 -2.75 -14.93 -7.94
N VAL A 512 -1.94 -15.09 -8.98
CA VAL A 512 -1.09 -16.26 -9.19
C VAL A 512 0.35 -15.83 -8.99
N ARG A 513 1.06 -16.49 -8.08
CA ARG A 513 2.51 -16.30 -7.91
C ARG A 513 3.18 -17.60 -8.33
N LEU A 514 4.18 -17.51 -9.19
CA LEU A 514 4.92 -18.68 -9.64
C LEU A 514 5.94 -19.02 -8.57
N GLU A 515 6.00 -20.29 -8.16
CA GLU A 515 7.03 -20.78 -7.23
C GLU A 515 8.44 -20.52 -7.76
N ASN A 516 8.61 -20.64 -9.08
CA ASN A 516 9.85 -20.35 -9.78
C ASN A 516 9.57 -19.33 -10.90
N PRO A 517 10.35 -18.24 -10.99
CA PRO A 517 10.28 -17.35 -12.14
C PRO A 517 10.41 -18.13 -13.45
N THR A 518 9.55 -17.83 -14.41
CA THR A 518 9.46 -18.55 -15.68
C THR A 518 9.77 -17.60 -16.83
N GLN A 519 10.69 -18.00 -17.70
CA GLN A 519 10.96 -17.27 -18.93
C GLN A 519 9.87 -17.60 -19.96
N LEU A 520 9.11 -16.59 -20.37
CA LEU A 520 8.08 -16.73 -21.40
C LEU A 520 7.87 -15.44 -22.18
N ARG A 521 7.47 -15.57 -23.44
CA ARG A 521 6.98 -14.47 -24.29
C ARG A 521 5.45 -14.46 -24.42
N TYR A 522 4.83 -15.63 -24.48
CA TYR A 522 3.40 -15.77 -24.70
C TYR A 522 2.70 -16.32 -23.47
N ALA A 523 1.68 -15.62 -23.00
CA ALA A 523 0.82 -16.07 -21.91
C ALA A 523 -0.66 -16.04 -22.32
N ARG A 524 -1.48 -16.88 -21.70
CA ARG A 524 -2.92 -16.94 -21.96
C ARG A 524 -3.72 -17.12 -20.68
N LEU A 525 -4.73 -16.28 -20.51
CA LEU A 525 -5.85 -16.50 -19.61
C LEU A 525 -6.90 -17.33 -20.36
N PHE A 526 -7.16 -18.55 -19.89
CA PHE A 526 -8.09 -19.50 -20.51
C PHE A 526 -9.26 -19.79 -19.55
N ILE A 527 -10.40 -19.16 -19.81
CA ILE A 527 -11.57 -19.16 -18.91
C ILE A 527 -12.49 -20.33 -19.28
N THR A 528 -12.65 -21.27 -18.37
CA THR A 528 -13.51 -22.45 -18.53
C THR A 528 -14.91 -22.18 -18.02
N ASP A 529 -15.03 -21.40 -16.94
CA ASP A 529 -16.30 -20.90 -16.41
C ASP A 529 -16.22 -19.39 -16.15
N PRO A 530 -16.89 -18.56 -16.98
CA PRO A 530 -16.91 -17.11 -16.82
C PRO A 530 -17.94 -16.63 -15.77
N GLY A 531 -18.70 -17.53 -15.13
CA GLY A 531 -19.73 -17.18 -14.17
C GLY A 531 -21.15 -17.17 -14.74
N GLU A 532 -22.09 -16.52 -14.04
CA GLU A 532 -23.55 -16.75 -14.16
C GLU A 532 -24.15 -16.53 -15.57
N ASP A 533 -23.59 -15.63 -16.37
CA ASP A 533 -24.20 -15.20 -17.64
C ASP A 533 -23.39 -15.51 -18.91
N ASN A 534 -22.36 -16.35 -18.78
CA ASN A 534 -21.46 -16.81 -19.85
C ASN A 534 -20.57 -15.74 -20.50
N PHE A 535 -20.58 -14.49 -20.02
CA PHE A 535 -19.65 -13.46 -20.50
C PHE A 535 -18.38 -13.45 -19.66
N ALA A 536 -17.21 -13.64 -20.30
CA ALA A 536 -15.96 -13.30 -19.62
C ALA A 536 -15.82 -11.77 -19.60
N ARG A 537 -15.52 -11.22 -18.42
CA ARG A 537 -15.26 -9.80 -18.18
C ARG A 537 -14.00 -9.64 -17.36
N ILE A 538 -12.93 -9.20 -18.02
CA ILE A 538 -11.61 -9.06 -17.41
C ILE A 538 -11.19 -7.62 -17.55
N ASP A 539 -11.12 -6.92 -16.42
CA ASP A 539 -10.69 -5.53 -16.37
C ASP A 539 -9.22 -5.39 -16.70
N GLU A 540 -8.38 -6.28 -16.14
CA GLU A 540 -6.94 -6.31 -16.45
C GLU A 540 -6.40 -7.73 -16.30
N PHE A 541 -5.57 -8.14 -17.25
CA PHE A 541 -4.74 -9.34 -17.18
C PHE A 541 -3.28 -8.93 -17.06
N GLU A 542 -2.82 -8.81 -15.82
CA GLU A 542 -1.46 -8.38 -15.51
C GLU A 542 -0.51 -9.58 -15.54
N ILE A 543 0.59 -9.46 -16.30
CA ILE A 543 1.69 -10.42 -16.31
C ILE A 543 2.84 -9.80 -15.52
N LEU A 544 3.10 -10.30 -14.32
CA LEU A 544 4.08 -9.70 -13.41
C LEU A 544 5.47 -10.23 -13.70
N GLY A 545 6.43 -9.34 -13.89
CA GLY A 545 7.83 -9.73 -14.06
C GLY A 545 8.79 -8.67 -13.58
N THR A 546 10.08 -8.99 -13.62
CA THR A 546 11.11 -8.01 -13.27
C THR A 546 11.10 -6.88 -14.30
N PRO A 547 11.21 -5.61 -13.86
CA PRO A 547 11.49 -4.54 -14.80
C PRO A 547 12.72 -4.91 -15.63
N PRO A 548 12.74 -4.59 -16.94
CA PRO A 548 13.96 -4.73 -17.70
C PRO A 548 15.04 -3.91 -16.99
N PRO A 549 16.32 -4.33 -17.02
CA PRO A 549 17.39 -3.50 -16.51
C PRO A 549 17.20 -2.10 -17.08
N LYS A 550 17.13 -1.08 -16.22
CA LYS A 550 17.10 0.30 -16.72
C LYS A 550 18.30 0.40 -17.68
N PRO A 551 18.09 0.81 -18.94
CA PRO A 551 19.22 1.04 -19.81
C PRO A 551 20.17 1.97 -19.06
N ASP A 552 21.45 1.60 -19.02
CA ASP A 552 22.47 2.51 -18.53
C ASP A 552 22.55 3.63 -19.56
N LEU A 553 21.72 4.67 -19.33
CA LEU A 553 21.70 5.86 -20.16
C LEU A 553 22.90 6.76 -19.83
N GLY A 554 23.80 6.34 -18.93
CA GLY A 554 24.88 7.19 -18.46
C GLY A 554 24.38 8.44 -17.72
N VAL A 555 25.26 9.42 -17.55
CA VAL A 555 24.91 10.71 -16.93
C VAL A 555 24.22 11.59 -17.97
N GLY A 556 23.00 12.06 -17.65
CA GLY A 556 22.28 13.02 -18.46
C GLY A 556 22.24 14.42 -17.85
N LEU A 557 22.05 15.44 -18.69
CA LEU A 557 21.85 16.82 -18.26
C LEU A 557 20.45 17.33 -18.63
N ASN A 558 19.91 18.20 -17.78
CA ASN A 558 18.65 18.86 -18.06
C ASN A 558 18.91 20.27 -18.60
N SER A 559 18.77 20.44 -19.92
CA SER A 559 18.84 21.76 -20.57
C SER A 559 17.56 22.58 -20.35
N ASN A 560 16.51 21.95 -19.81
CA ASN A 560 15.19 22.49 -19.56
C ASN A 560 14.65 23.25 -20.78
N GLN A 561 14.49 24.56 -20.67
CA GLN A 561 13.93 25.42 -21.73
C GLN A 561 15.07 25.97 -22.60
N PRO A 562 15.17 25.56 -23.88
CA PRO A 562 16.36 25.90 -24.68
C PRO A 562 16.24 27.21 -25.46
N ILE A 563 15.06 27.83 -25.44
CA ILE A 563 14.78 29.10 -26.10
C ILE A 563 14.13 30.09 -25.13
N ASP A 564 14.36 31.37 -25.35
CA ASP A 564 13.60 32.44 -24.72
C ASP A 564 12.15 32.43 -25.26
N THR A 565 11.16 32.33 -24.38
CA THR A 565 9.75 32.17 -24.79
C THR A 565 9.13 33.43 -25.39
N ASN A 566 9.71 34.61 -25.18
CA ASN A 566 9.19 35.85 -25.75
C ASN A 566 9.76 36.12 -27.14
N THR A 567 10.99 35.70 -27.37
CA THR A 567 11.75 36.08 -28.57
C THR A 567 12.06 34.91 -29.48
N GLY A 568 12.06 33.68 -28.98
CA GLY A 568 12.49 32.49 -29.72
C GLY A 568 14.01 32.37 -29.85
N ALA A 569 14.80 33.19 -29.13
CA ALA A 569 16.26 33.12 -29.14
C ALA A 569 16.75 31.84 -28.43
N ILE A 570 17.66 31.09 -29.05
CA ILE A 570 18.35 29.97 -28.38
C ILE A 570 19.13 30.51 -27.18
N LEU A 571 18.93 29.91 -26.02
CA LEU A 571 19.52 30.35 -24.76
C LEU A 571 20.92 29.74 -24.55
N PRO A 572 21.83 30.45 -23.85
CA PRO A 572 23.21 29.97 -23.63
C PRO A 572 23.31 28.66 -22.83
N ASN A 573 22.30 28.32 -22.03
CA ASN A 573 22.25 27.05 -21.31
C ASN A 573 21.95 25.84 -22.23
N SER A 574 21.80 26.07 -23.54
CA SER A 574 21.58 25.04 -24.56
C SER A 574 22.75 24.91 -25.52
N ASP A 575 23.92 25.39 -25.11
CA ASP A 575 25.15 25.31 -25.87
C ASP A 575 25.62 23.84 -25.94
N ALA A 576 25.58 23.27 -27.15
CA ALA A 576 25.90 21.87 -27.38
C ALA A 576 27.35 21.54 -27.08
N GLU A 577 28.30 22.44 -27.36
CA GLU A 577 29.74 22.23 -27.11
C GLU A 577 30.00 22.13 -25.60
N LEU A 578 29.39 23.03 -24.82
CA LEU A 578 29.45 22.94 -23.35
C LEU A 578 28.82 21.65 -22.81
N MET A 579 27.73 21.18 -23.41
CA MET A 579 27.09 19.93 -23.00
C MET A 579 27.95 18.71 -23.36
N GLY A 580 28.55 18.68 -24.55
CA GLY A 580 29.49 17.62 -24.96
C GLY A 580 30.71 17.54 -24.03
N ASP A 581 31.28 18.70 -23.65
CA ASP A 581 32.43 18.79 -22.74
C ASP A 581 32.14 18.29 -21.31
N THR A 582 30.87 18.24 -20.90
CA THR A 582 30.51 17.69 -19.58
C THR A 582 30.63 16.17 -19.50
N GLY A 583 30.70 15.48 -20.64
CA GLY A 583 30.61 14.03 -20.71
C GLY A 583 29.19 13.47 -20.55
N ALA A 584 28.16 14.32 -20.70
CA ALA A 584 26.78 13.88 -20.71
C ALA A 584 26.48 13.05 -21.95
N GLU A 585 25.86 11.88 -21.75
CA GLU A 585 25.51 10.97 -22.85
C GLU A 585 24.17 11.34 -23.51
N TRP A 586 23.32 12.05 -22.76
CA TRP A 586 22.07 12.59 -23.27
C TRP A 586 21.67 13.90 -22.57
N VAL A 587 20.81 14.67 -23.24
CA VAL A 587 20.26 15.92 -22.74
C VAL A 587 18.74 15.91 -22.83
N ARG A 588 18.06 16.28 -21.73
CA ARG A 588 16.63 16.56 -21.74
C ARG A 588 16.39 17.95 -22.33
N VAL A 589 15.55 18.02 -23.37
CA VAL A 589 15.10 19.27 -23.99
C VAL A 589 13.58 19.40 -23.84
N ASN A 590 13.12 20.50 -23.24
CA ASN A 590 11.69 20.83 -23.16
C ASN A 590 11.30 21.66 -24.40
N PHE A 591 10.48 21.08 -25.27
CA PHE A 591 9.97 21.76 -26.45
C PHE A 591 8.85 22.71 -26.05
N VAL A 592 9.09 24.02 -26.13
CA VAL A 592 8.12 25.08 -25.85
C VAL A 592 7.79 25.88 -27.11
N LEU A 593 6.58 26.43 -27.20
CA LEU A 593 6.15 27.22 -28.37
C LEU A 593 6.86 28.57 -28.49
N GLY A 594 7.26 29.18 -27.38
CA GLY A 594 7.81 30.54 -27.39
C GLY A 594 6.92 31.54 -28.16
N PRO A 595 7.46 32.34 -29.10
CA PRO A 595 6.68 33.32 -29.87
C PRO A 595 5.81 32.71 -30.97
N TRP A 596 5.99 31.43 -31.33
CA TRP A 596 5.30 30.79 -32.44
C TRP A 596 3.89 30.33 -32.05
N THR A 597 2.97 30.32 -33.02
CA THR A 597 1.58 29.92 -32.76
C THR A 597 1.34 28.41 -32.79
N SER A 598 2.18 27.67 -33.51
CA SER A 598 2.25 26.21 -33.53
C SER A 598 3.64 25.74 -34.03
N PRO A 599 3.99 24.46 -33.86
CA PRO A 599 5.22 23.89 -34.44
C PRO A 599 5.31 24.01 -35.98
N ASP A 600 4.15 24.09 -36.64
CA ASP A 600 4.01 24.22 -38.10
C ASP A 600 3.94 25.69 -38.58
N ASP A 601 4.05 26.66 -37.67
CA ASP A 601 4.01 28.08 -37.99
C ASP A 601 5.25 28.50 -38.79
N ALA A 602 5.09 28.58 -40.11
CA ALA A 602 6.12 29.04 -41.03
C ALA A 602 6.10 30.57 -41.27
N THR A 603 5.14 31.30 -40.65
CA THR A 603 4.93 32.73 -40.88
C THR A 603 5.69 33.60 -39.89
N GLU A 604 5.77 33.17 -38.63
CA GLU A 604 6.56 33.82 -37.59
C GLU A 604 8.02 33.30 -37.61
N ARG A 605 9.00 34.21 -37.50
CA ARG A 605 10.42 33.86 -37.55
C ARG A 605 11.17 34.48 -36.38
N GLY A 606 11.86 33.63 -35.63
CA GLY A 606 12.66 34.02 -34.48
C GLY A 606 13.89 34.87 -34.85
N PRO A 607 14.75 35.21 -33.89
CA PRO A 607 15.78 36.24 -34.02
C PRO A 607 16.89 35.87 -35.02
N GLN A 608 17.00 34.59 -35.34
CA GLN A 608 17.93 34.03 -36.32
C GLN A 608 17.26 33.77 -37.68
N ASN A 609 16.06 34.31 -37.88
CA ASN A 609 15.21 34.11 -39.06
C ASN A 609 14.84 32.63 -39.29
N LEU A 610 14.64 31.87 -38.21
CA LEU A 610 14.26 30.45 -38.23
C LEU A 610 12.78 30.30 -37.82
N THR A 611 12.08 29.31 -38.38
CA THR A 611 10.77 28.86 -37.87
C THR A 611 10.93 28.07 -36.57
N TRP A 612 9.83 27.69 -35.92
CA TRP A 612 9.86 26.82 -34.74
C TRP A 612 10.61 25.51 -35.04
N PHE A 613 10.21 24.83 -36.11
CA PHE A 613 10.81 23.55 -36.52
C PHE A 613 12.29 23.71 -36.86
N GLU A 614 12.66 24.73 -37.64
CA GLU A 614 14.06 25.01 -37.98
C GLU A 614 14.92 25.33 -36.75
N THR A 615 14.34 25.99 -35.74
CA THR A 615 15.05 26.33 -34.49
C THR A 615 15.36 25.08 -33.66
N TYR A 616 14.37 24.20 -33.48
CA TYR A 616 14.56 22.99 -32.68
C TYR A 616 15.29 21.89 -33.43
N ASP A 617 15.13 21.78 -34.74
CA ASP A 617 15.94 20.90 -35.58
C ASP A 617 17.42 21.29 -35.48
N ARG A 618 17.72 22.59 -35.47
CA ARG A 618 19.07 23.07 -35.19
C ARG A 618 19.58 22.66 -33.80
N ILE A 619 18.81 22.91 -32.74
CA ILE A 619 19.22 22.55 -31.36
C ILE A 619 19.50 21.04 -31.25
N VAL A 620 18.60 20.22 -31.80
CA VAL A 620 18.75 18.75 -31.78
C VAL A 620 19.98 18.32 -32.57
N ASN A 621 20.18 18.84 -33.78
CA ASN A 621 21.32 18.48 -34.60
C ASN A 621 22.66 18.96 -34.00
N ASP A 622 22.68 20.12 -33.34
CA ASP A 622 23.87 20.63 -32.65
C ASP A 622 24.26 19.68 -31.49
N TYR A 623 23.29 19.18 -30.70
CA TYR A 623 23.58 18.17 -29.66
C TYR A 623 24.05 16.83 -30.23
N LEU A 624 23.40 16.36 -31.29
CA LEU A 624 23.78 15.10 -31.94
C LEU A 624 25.18 15.18 -32.57
N ALA A 625 25.60 16.35 -33.05
CA ALA A 625 26.94 16.58 -33.59
C ALA A 625 28.04 16.43 -32.52
N GLU A 626 27.72 16.76 -31.26
CA GLU A 626 28.59 16.58 -30.09
C GLU A 626 28.48 15.17 -29.46
N GLY A 627 27.72 14.26 -30.08
CA GLY A 627 27.54 12.89 -29.60
C GLY A 627 26.58 12.76 -28.41
N VAL A 628 25.83 13.82 -28.10
CA VAL A 628 24.84 13.85 -27.01
C VAL A 628 23.47 13.46 -27.56
N GLN A 629 22.87 12.40 -27.03
CA GLN A 629 21.51 12.01 -27.43
C GLN A 629 20.46 13.00 -26.89
N VAL A 630 19.38 13.22 -27.63
CA VAL A 630 18.32 14.15 -27.18
C VAL A 630 17.10 13.37 -26.68
N TYR A 631 16.74 13.60 -25.42
CA TYR A 631 15.47 13.18 -24.84
C TYR A 631 14.49 14.36 -24.84
N GLY A 632 13.53 14.30 -25.75
CA GLY A 632 12.56 15.37 -25.98
C GLY A 632 11.31 15.25 -25.10
N LEU A 633 10.91 16.34 -24.45
CA LEU A 633 9.61 16.44 -23.78
C LEU A 633 8.74 17.48 -24.47
N ILE A 634 7.57 17.05 -24.93
CA ILE A 634 6.51 17.89 -25.49
C ILE A 634 5.51 18.12 -24.35
N GLY A 635 5.62 19.25 -23.65
CA GLY A 635 4.75 19.60 -22.53
C GLY A 635 3.57 20.49 -22.93
N ASN A 636 2.67 20.82 -21.99
CA ASN A 636 1.54 21.73 -22.24
C ASN A 636 1.98 23.12 -22.78
N GLU A 637 3.22 23.52 -22.52
CA GLU A 637 3.86 24.74 -23.03
C GLU A 637 4.15 24.71 -24.55
N SER A 638 3.93 23.55 -25.20
CA SER A 638 4.04 23.35 -26.64
C SER A 638 2.70 23.53 -27.39
N VAL A 639 1.61 23.88 -26.68
CA VAL A 639 0.27 24.08 -27.26
C VAL A 639 -0.30 25.43 -26.82
N ARG A 640 -0.79 26.24 -27.76
CA ARG A 640 -1.48 27.51 -27.43
C ARG A 640 -2.92 27.20 -27.05
N LEU A 641 -3.27 27.40 -25.78
CA LEU A 641 -4.66 27.25 -25.33
C LEU A 641 -5.53 28.37 -25.92
N PRO A 642 -6.79 28.10 -26.34
CA PRO A 642 -7.72 29.14 -26.76
C PRO A 642 -7.96 30.14 -25.62
N ASP A 643 -8.10 31.43 -25.95
CA ASP A 643 -8.15 32.58 -25.04
C ASP A 643 -9.29 32.55 -23.97
N GLU A 644 -10.07 31.47 -23.84
CA GLU A 644 -11.15 31.33 -22.85
C GLU A 644 -10.80 30.53 -21.58
N VAL A 645 -9.58 30.02 -21.43
CA VAL A 645 -9.16 29.31 -20.20
C VAL A 645 -7.96 30.00 -19.54
N MET A 646 -8.23 31.07 -18.80
CA MET A 646 -7.31 31.63 -17.80
C MET A 646 -7.74 31.17 -16.40
N ASP A 647 -7.48 29.90 -16.07
CA ASP A 647 -7.13 29.49 -14.70
C ASP A 647 -6.04 28.40 -14.77
N PRO A 648 -4.80 28.67 -14.32
CA PRO A 648 -3.72 27.67 -14.32
C PRO A 648 -3.92 26.53 -13.30
N ARG A 649 -5.02 26.51 -12.52
CA ARG A 649 -5.23 25.54 -11.44
C ARG A 649 -6.16 24.38 -11.78
N THR A 650 -6.55 24.21 -13.04
CA THR A 650 -7.45 23.12 -13.43
C THR A 650 -6.88 22.34 -14.60
N PHE A 651 -5.74 21.67 -14.42
CA PHE A 651 -5.40 20.46 -15.20
C PHE A 651 -4.43 19.58 -14.38
N THR A 652 -5.00 18.65 -13.63
CA THR A 652 -4.39 17.36 -13.28
C THR A 652 -5.02 16.29 -14.16
N GLN A 653 -4.23 15.69 -15.04
CA GLN A 653 -4.30 14.26 -15.36
C GLN A 653 -2.90 13.80 -15.76
#